data_AF-A0A1Q3RLU2-F1
#
_entry.id   AF-A0A1Q3RLU2-F1
#
_cell.length_a   1.000
_cell.length_b   1.000
_cell.length_c   1.000
_cell.angle_alpha   90.00
_cell.angle_beta   90.00
_cell.angle_gamma   90.00
#
_symmetry.space_group_name_H-M   'P 1'
#
loop_
_entity.id
_entity.type
_entity.pdbx_description
1 polymer ?
#
loop_
_entity_poly.entity_id
_entity_poly.type
_entity_poly.pdbx_seq_one_letter_code
_entity_poly.pdbx_strand_id
1 'polypeptide(L)'
;MKVGIIGSGAISGIYLKNMIERFDNLEVIAIADRRGVGAAEKAKAYGIEAMTVEALLSHPDIEMIVNLTPVGAHYSLIKSALLAGKHVYTEKTLTSDPIQAKELLDLADEKGLYLGSAPDTFMGSALQSARQAIDDGIIGEVNSFAISVNRSNSFLISLFPFLKQPGAGVLFDYAVYHMTALVSLFGAVAKVGAIVRAPYKTHININPKSSEYGETMQTPNESQVSAIVQLQNGMTGTLHLNTESNRDEETFFAVYGTKGILYLTDPNLFGGSVKFVPDQSVLDIPVEPVNLWQFTPYSDNSRGLGPSEMAEAIKEGRPNRASKEMAYHVLEVLDAILKCGEKGAFQIIESTFTKPQPLEGKRVPITNIGHISVRMANESEMLKFYSEVLEMKPLFELSLKEINSTIADEENQPCLAYFKLANHQYLELLYNNGASYETVKDRREHYGYMKVNFEVEDIEAFKTHLIAKGVTLVEDVHVVVDGSKELTILDPDGNEIQFTEYAKGAHPKIKLSAKKAHESCSKVTHTTQVAFQVKDPVNMLNFYVKGLGLNKALSLTFNDLYLDLENKLKQANLDAYNEAKLDATNYVKEKIENGNVLSQQLEQIRAEMKAIERLRDRAWIDFIEIAPHQYLELFHSPNEVKKAPKDIERCYGYNHLCLEVDDIEAAYKAVIYNGIKPDTEITLGAEGAYQFWLTDPDGNRVELMSYTEKAMQLL
;
A
#
# COMPACT_ATOMS: atom_id res chain seq x y z
N MET A 1 17.27 8.56 -18.33
CA MET A 1 17.36 7.86 -19.62
C MET A 1 16.21 8.30 -20.50
N LYS A 2 16.48 8.68 -21.76
CA LYS A 2 15.45 9.16 -22.68
C LYS A 2 14.75 8.01 -23.39
N VAL A 3 13.42 8.01 -23.39
CA VAL A 3 12.58 6.87 -23.80
C VAL A 3 11.58 7.28 -24.89
N GLY A 4 11.44 6.41 -25.89
CA GLY A 4 10.35 6.47 -26.86
C GLY A 4 9.40 5.28 -26.70
N ILE A 5 8.10 5.50 -26.86
CA ILE A 5 7.07 4.46 -26.78
C ILE A 5 6.55 4.09 -28.16
N ILE A 6 6.39 2.80 -28.43
CA ILE A 6 5.67 2.31 -29.61
C ILE A 6 4.40 1.57 -29.16
N GLY A 7 3.23 2.05 -29.56
CA GLY A 7 1.92 1.49 -29.26
C GLY A 7 1.10 2.38 -28.32
N SER A 8 -0.04 2.88 -28.82
CA SER A 8 -0.96 3.73 -28.05
C SER A 8 -2.23 2.98 -27.61
N GLY A 9 -2.12 1.67 -27.37
CA GLY A 9 -3.23 0.79 -27.01
C GLY A 9 -3.71 0.95 -25.56
N ALA A 10 -4.60 0.06 -25.10
CA ALA A 10 -5.23 0.15 -23.79
C ALA A 10 -4.24 0.25 -22.61
N ILE A 11 -3.11 -0.47 -22.68
CA ILE A 11 -2.11 -0.50 -21.61
C ILE A 11 -1.21 0.74 -21.58
N SER A 12 -1.12 1.48 -22.69
CA SER A 12 -0.19 2.63 -22.80
C SER A 12 -0.44 3.72 -21.77
N GLY A 13 -1.70 3.91 -21.33
CA GLY A 13 -2.06 4.94 -20.36
C GLY A 13 -1.37 4.76 -19.01
N ILE A 14 -1.37 3.55 -18.46
CA ILE A 14 -0.77 3.31 -17.13
C ILE A 14 0.77 3.37 -17.20
N TYR A 15 1.36 2.86 -18.28
CA TYR A 15 2.80 3.01 -18.53
C TYR A 15 3.21 4.49 -18.63
N LEU A 16 2.52 5.29 -19.45
CA LEU A 16 2.81 6.72 -19.62
C LEU A 16 2.70 7.47 -18.28
N LYS A 17 1.58 7.26 -17.56
CA LYS A 17 1.37 7.89 -16.26
C LYS A 17 2.52 7.59 -15.31
N ASN A 18 2.85 6.32 -15.08
CA ASN A 18 3.88 5.95 -14.12
C ASN A 18 5.29 6.36 -14.57
N MET A 19 5.64 6.17 -15.85
CA MET A 19 6.97 6.55 -16.36
C MET A 19 7.22 8.05 -16.34
N ILE A 20 6.18 8.88 -16.43
CA ILE A 20 6.31 10.35 -16.40
C ILE A 20 6.19 10.90 -14.97
N GLU A 21 5.25 10.38 -14.17
CA GLU A 21 4.91 10.96 -12.87
C GLU A 21 5.64 10.29 -11.68
N ARG A 22 6.14 9.07 -11.85
CA ARG A 22 6.67 8.26 -10.73
C ARG A 22 8.15 7.89 -10.84
N PHE A 23 8.67 7.73 -12.06
CA PHE A 23 10.01 7.20 -12.29
C PHE A 23 10.98 8.28 -12.78
N ASP A 24 11.65 8.95 -11.85
CA ASP A 24 12.54 10.09 -12.11
C ASP A 24 13.80 9.73 -12.95
N ASN A 25 14.08 8.43 -13.12
CA ASN A 25 15.18 7.96 -13.95
C ASN A 25 14.80 7.80 -15.44
N LEU A 26 13.55 8.07 -15.81
CA LEU A 26 13.03 8.02 -17.18
C LEU A 26 12.57 9.42 -17.64
N GLU A 27 12.88 9.75 -18.89
CA GLU A 27 12.37 10.94 -19.58
C GLU A 27 11.64 10.46 -20.84
N VAL A 28 10.30 10.47 -20.83
CA VAL A 28 9.50 10.03 -22.00
C VAL A 28 9.41 11.16 -23.02
N ILE A 29 10.04 10.98 -24.17
CA ILE A 29 10.15 12.01 -25.21
C ILE A 29 9.01 11.95 -26.21
N ALA A 30 8.66 10.75 -26.66
CA ALA A 30 7.74 10.57 -27.77
C ALA A 30 6.95 9.26 -27.71
N ILE A 31 5.81 9.26 -28.39
CA ILE A 31 5.00 8.07 -28.65
C ILE A 31 4.70 7.94 -30.15
N ALA A 32 4.78 6.71 -30.65
CA ALA A 32 4.40 6.33 -32.01
C ALA A 32 3.33 5.24 -32.01
N ASP A 33 2.42 5.30 -33.00
CA ASP A 33 1.45 4.24 -33.28
C ASP A 33 1.18 4.17 -34.78
N ARG A 34 0.92 2.97 -35.32
CA ARG A 34 0.66 2.76 -36.75
C ARG A 34 -0.46 3.63 -37.30
N ARG A 35 -1.50 3.92 -36.52
CA ARG A 35 -2.65 4.73 -36.98
C ARG A 35 -2.51 6.23 -36.68
N GLY A 36 -1.49 6.64 -35.92
CA GLY A 36 -1.20 8.04 -35.57
C GLY A 36 -2.20 8.71 -34.62
N VAL A 37 -3.51 8.47 -34.75
CA VAL A 37 -4.56 9.15 -33.96
C VAL A 37 -4.39 8.91 -32.46
N GLY A 38 -4.26 7.64 -32.05
CA GLY A 38 -4.08 7.32 -30.63
C GLY A 38 -2.76 7.85 -30.06
N ALA A 39 -1.69 7.87 -30.86
CA ALA A 39 -0.42 8.48 -30.46
C ALA A 39 -0.57 9.99 -30.27
N ALA A 40 -1.26 10.70 -31.17
CA ALA A 40 -1.51 12.14 -31.05
C ALA A 40 -2.37 12.49 -29.81
N GLU A 41 -3.38 11.69 -29.49
CA GLU A 41 -4.20 11.88 -28.30
C GLU A 41 -3.39 11.69 -27.02
N LYS A 42 -2.58 10.62 -26.93
CA LYS A 42 -1.71 10.37 -25.78
C LYS A 42 -0.60 11.41 -25.67
N ALA A 43 0.02 11.78 -26.79
CA ALA A 43 1.04 12.82 -26.85
C ALA A 43 0.54 14.13 -26.24
N LYS A 44 -0.64 14.58 -26.68
CA LYS A 44 -1.29 15.77 -26.13
C LYS A 44 -1.62 15.63 -24.64
N ALA A 45 -2.12 14.47 -24.20
CA ALA A 45 -2.52 14.25 -22.81
C ALA A 45 -1.35 14.28 -21.83
N TYR A 46 -0.17 13.82 -22.26
CA TYR A 46 1.01 13.69 -21.40
C TYR A 46 2.12 14.71 -21.70
N GLY A 47 1.90 15.63 -22.65
CA GLY A 47 2.87 16.68 -22.99
C GLY A 47 4.13 16.15 -23.69
N ILE A 48 4.02 15.06 -24.46
CA ILE A 48 5.13 14.44 -25.22
C ILE A 48 4.89 14.57 -26.72
N GLU A 49 5.85 14.19 -27.55
CA GLU A 49 5.71 14.27 -29.02
C GLU A 49 5.01 13.05 -29.62
N ALA A 50 4.22 13.26 -30.67
CA ALA A 50 3.71 12.19 -31.52
C ALA A 50 4.62 12.03 -32.74
N MET A 51 5.21 10.84 -32.92
CA MET A 51 6.14 10.54 -34.01
C MET A 51 5.68 9.35 -34.85
N THR A 52 6.28 9.17 -36.04
CA THR A 52 6.23 7.86 -36.71
C THR A 52 7.23 6.90 -36.04
N VAL A 53 7.06 5.60 -36.26
CA VAL A 53 8.00 4.60 -35.73
C VAL A 53 9.42 4.85 -36.27
N GLU A 54 9.55 5.17 -37.55
CA GLU A 54 10.84 5.44 -38.20
C GLU A 54 11.53 6.67 -37.60
N ALA A 55 10.78 7.76 -37.38
CA ALA A 55 11.30 8.96 -36.75
C ALA A 55 11.75 8.69 -35.30
N LEU A 56 10.96 7.92 -34.56
CA LEU A 56 11.27 7.55 -33.18
C LEU A 56 12.53 6.65 -33.10
N LEU A 57 12.67 5.66 -33.98
CA LEU A 57 13.85 4.77 -34.03
C LEU A 57 15.13 5.51 -34.47
N SER A 58 15.00 6.50 -35.37
CA SER A 58 16.14 7.30 -35.84
C SER A 58 16.47 8.51 -34.96
N HIS A 59 15.69 8.78 -33.92
CA HIS A 59 15.90 9.91 -33.03
C HIS A 59 17.24 9.76 -32.27
N PRO A 60 18.17 10.74 -32.35
CA PRO A 60 19.52 10.59 -31.79
C PRO A 60 19.50 10.52 -30.25
N ASP A 61 18.58 11.25 -29.61
CA ASP A 61 18.51 11.33 -28.16
C ASP A 61 17.77 10.18 -27.48
N ILE A 62 16.96 9.39 -28.20
CA ILE A 62 16.20 8.29 -27.58
C ILE A 62 17.17 7.12 -27.37
N GLU A 63 17.27 6.61 -26.14
CA GLU A 63 18.19 5.54 -25.76
C GLU A 63 17.47 4.19 -25.65
N MET A 64 16.21 4.21 -25.20
CA MET A 64 15.39 3.02 -25.00
C MET A 64 14.03 3.13 -25.69
N ILE A 65 13.58 2.01 -26.27
CA ILE A 65 12.25 1.82 -26.84
C ILE A 65 11.41 0.97 -25.88
N VAL A 66 10.26 1.50 -25.47
CA VAL A 66 9.23 0.74 -24.75
C VAL A 66 8.15 0.32 -25.75
N ASN A 67 8.12 -0.96 -26.09
CA ASN A 67 7.19 -1.54 -27.06
C ASN A 67 5.93 -2.09 -26.36
N LEU A 68 4.80 -1.42 -26.54
CA LEU A 68 3.49 -1.74 -25.98
C LEU A 68 2.49 -2.21 -27.06
N THR A 69 3.00 -2.74 -28.16
CA THR A 69 2.18 -3.25 -29.28
C THR A 69 1.63 -4.64 -28.97
N PRO A 70 0.69 -5.18 -29.78
CA PRO A 70 0.30 -6.58 -29.68
C PRO A 70 1.44 -7.54 -30.06
N VAL A 71 1.48 -8.73 -29.46
CA VAL A 71 2.57 -9.72 -29.61
C VAL A 71 3.01 -10.01 -31.05
N GLY A 72 2.08 -10.02 -32.01
CA GLY A 72 2.39 -10.26 -33.43
C GLY A 72 3.28 -9.19 -34.08
N ALA A 73 3.45 -8.02 -33.45
CA ALA A 73 4.35 -6.96 -33.90
C ALA A 73 5.68 -6.91 -33.14
N HIS A 74 5.83 -7.70 -32.07
CA HIS A 74 7.00 -7.62 -31.19
C HIS A 74 8.29 -7.93 -31.93
N TYR A 75 8.37 -9.06 -32.64
CA TYR A 75 9.62 -9.48 -33.28
C TYR A 75 10.19 -8.41 -34.23
N SER A 76 9.37 -7.90 -35.16
CA SER A 76 9.83 -6.92 -36.15
C SER A 76 10.20 -5.58 -35.52
N LEU A 77 9.45 -5.12 -34.51
CA LEU A 77 9.72 -3.85 -33.84
C LEU A 77 10.93 -3.92 -32.92
N ILE A 78 11.08 -4.99 -32.12
CA ILE A 78 12.24 -5.21 -31.26
C ILE A 78 13.50 -5.32 -32.12
N LYS A 79 13.47 -6.12 -33.19
CA LYS A 79 14.59 -6.26 -34.12
C LYS A 79 14.98 -4.91 -34.73
N SER A 80 14.01 -4.13 -35.19
CA SER A 80 14.27 -2.81 -35.77
C SER A 80 14.87 -1.82 -34.77
N ALA A 81 14.40 -1.84 -33.52
CA ALA A 81 14.94 -1.01 -32.45
C ALA A 81 16.38 -1.38 -32.06
N LEU A 82 16.67 -2.68 -31.90
CA LEU A 82 18.02 -3.17 -31.63
C LEU A 82 18.99 -2.82 -32.79
N LEU A 83 18.55 -2.99 -34.05
CA LEU A 83 19.35 -2.59 -35.21
C LEU A 83 19.58 -1.08 -35.30
N ALA A 84 18.68 -0.26 -34.75
CA ALA A 84 18.84 1.19 -34.61
C ALA A 84 19.71 1.60 -33.41
N GLY A 85 20.31 0.64 -32.68
CA GLY A 85 21.19 0.91 -31.55
C GLY A 85 20.44 1.28 -30.26
N LYS A 86 19.17 0.90 -30.13
CA LYS A 86 18.33 1.25 -28.98
C LYS A 86 18.17 0.06 -28.03
N HIS A 87 18.21 0.32 -26.72
CA HIS A 87 17.73 -0.64 -25.73
C HIS A 87 16.23 -0.90 -25.92
N VAL A 88 15.73 -2.07 -25.55
CA VAL A 88 14.31 -2.40 -25.75
C VAL A 88 13.71 -3.03 -24.50
N TYR A 89 12.60 -2.46 -24.03
CA TYR A 89 11.70 -3.13 -23.10
C TYR A 89 10.38 -3.39 -23.81
N THR A 90 9.87 -4.62 -23.80
CA THR A 90 8.63 -4.96 -24.51
C THR A 90 7.55 -5.49 -23.57
N GLU A 91 6.29 -5.24 -23.89
CA GLU A 91 5.15 -5.95 -23.30
C GLU A 91 5.25 -7.46 -23.53
N LYS A 92 4.45 -8.22 -22.78
CA LYS A 92 4.46 -9.68 -22.83
C LYS A 92 3.68 -10.21 -24.05
N THR A 93 3.98 -11.41 -24.51
CA THR A 93 5.24 -12.18 -24.29
C THR A 93 6.36 -11.59 -25.15
N LEU A 94 7.62 -11.99 -24.93
CA LEU A 94 8.76 -11.45 -25.70
C LEU A 94 8.53 -11.51 -27.22
N THR A 95 8.07 -12.65 -27.72
CA THR A 95 7.53 -12.86 -29.07
C THR A 95 6.42 -13.92 -28.99
N SER A 96 5.81 -14.27 -30.13
CA SER A 96 4.89 -15.42 -30.26
C SER A 96 5.60 -16.74 -30.60
N ASP A 97 6.91 -16.74 -30.83
CA ASP A 97 7.68 -17.90 -31.29
C ASP A 97 9.07 -17.92 -30.61
N PRO A 98 9.41 -18.98 -29.85
CA PRO A 98 10.73 -19.14 -29.24
C PRO A 98 11.90 -19.00 -30.23
N ILE A 99 11.77 -19.42 -31.48
CA ILE A 99 12.85 -19.30 -32.48
C ILE A 99 13.15 -17.82 -32.76
N GLN A 100 12.09 -17.03 -32.97
CA GLN A 100 12.21 -15.58 -33.14
C GLN A 100 12.76 -14.89 -31.90
N ALA A 101 12.32 -15.29 -30.71
CA ALA A 101 12.85 -14.74 -29.47
C ALA A 101 14.36 -14.99 -29.34
N LYS A 102 14.82 -16.22 -29.63
CA LYS A 102 16.24 -16.57 -29.56
C LYS A 102 17.10 -15.70 -30.49
N GLU A 103 16.62 -15.42 -31.69
CA GLU A 103 17.30 -14.50 -32.62
C GLU A 103 17.45 -13.09 -32.03
N LEU A 104 16.43 -12.58 -31.32
CA LEU A 104 16.48 -11.27 -30.68
C LEU A 104 17.45 -11.24 -29.50
N LEU A 105 17.55 -12.34 -28.74
CA LEU A 105 18.53 -12.47 -27.66
C LEU A 105 19.95 -12.33 -28.20
N ASP A 106 20.25 -13.09 -29.26
CA ASP A 106 21.56 -13.11 -29.92
C ASP A 106 21.89 -11.76 -30.54
N LEU A 107 20.91 -11.10 -31.16
CA LEU A 107 21.07 -9.75 -31.70
C LEU A 107 21.35 -8.72 -30.60
N ALA A 108 20.65 -8.81 -29.47
CA ALA A 108 20.88 -7.91 -28.34
C ALA A 108 22.29 -8.10 -27.77
N ASP A 109 22.79 -9.34 -27.68
CA ASP A 109 24.18 -9.63 -27.28
C ASP A 109 25.21 -9.09 -28.29
N GLU A 110 24.98 -9.31 -29.59
CA GLU A 110 25.86 -8.80 -30.66
C GLU A 110 26.00 -7.28 -30.61
N LYS A 111 24.91 -6.57 -30.31
CA LYS A 111 24.89 -5.10 -30.21
C LYS A 111 25.33 -4.57 -28.85
N GLY A 112 25.51 -5.42 -27.84
CA GLY A 112 25.74 -4.99 -26.46
C GLY A 112 24.58 -4.17 -25.89
N LEU A 113 23.35 -4.47 -26.30
CA LEU A 113 22.14 -3.76 -25.90
C LEU A 113 21.32 -4.61 -24.93
N TYR A 114 20.74 -3.95 -23.93
CA TYR A 114 19.77 -4.56 -23.04
C TYR A 114 18.43 -4.81 -23.77
N LEU A 115 17.85 -5.98 -23.49
CA LEU A 115 16.50 -6.36 -23.88
C LEU A 115 15.78 -6.89 -22.63
N GLY A 116 14.59 -6.35 -22.35
CA GLY A 116 13.73 -6.79 -21.26
C GLY A 116 12.30 -7.02 -21.73
N SER A 117 11.55 -7.80 -20.97
CA SER A 117 10.14 -8.06 -21.29
C SER A 117 9.30 -8.17 -20.03
N ALA A 118 8.10 -7.60 -20.10
CA ALA A 118 7.06 -7.86 -19.12
C ALA A 118 6.76 -9.38 -19.05
N PRO A 119 6.20 -9.90 -17.94
CA PRO A 119 5.72 -9.17 -16.76
C PRO A 119 6.83 -8.58 -15.86
N ASP A 120 6.71 -7.31 -15.49
CA ASP A 120 7.47 -6.65 -14.41
C ASP A 120 6.79 -6.76 -13.05
N THR A 121 5.60 -7.37 -12.99
CA THR A 121 4.74 -7.43 -11.80
C THR A 121 5.35 -8.24 -10.66
N PHE A 122 6.32 -9.13 -10.92
CA PHE A 122 7.05 -9.88 -9.89
C PHE A 122 7.96 -8.99 -9.03
N MET A 123 8.24 -7.78 -9.49
CA MET A 123 8.91 -6.74 -8.71
C MET A 123 7.93 -5.94 -7.84
N GLY A 124 6.63 -6.21 -7.95
CA GLY A 124 5.61 -5.63 -7.09
C GLY A 124 5.71 -6.13 -5.64
N SER A 125 5.13 -5.33 -4.75
CA SER A 125 5.28 -5.50 -3.31
C SER A 125 4.87 -6.88 -2.78
N ALA A 126 3.81 -7.48 -3.32
CA ALA A 126 3.34 -8.78 -2.87
C ALA A 126 4.39 -9.87 -3.13
N LEU A 127 4.93 -9.93 -4.36
CA LEU A 127 5.91 -10.96 -4.71
C LEU A 127 7.30 -10.69 -4.12
N GLN A 128 7.67 -9.43 -3.88
CA GLN A 128 8.87 -9.13 -3.10
C GLN A 128 8.74 -9.51 -1.62
N SER A 129 7.56 -9.33 -1.03
CA SER A 129 7.28 -9.76 0.34
C SER A 129 7.31 -11.29 0.48
N ALA A 130 6.69 -11.98 -0.47
CA ALA A 130 6.78 -13.43 -0.56
C ALA A 130 8.23 -13.91 -0.76
N ARG A 131 8.98 -13.24 -1.64
CA ARG A 131 10.38 -13.55 -1.88
C ARG A 131 11.20 -13.42 -0.62
N GLN A 132 11.01 -12.35 0.16
CA GLN A 132 11.72 -12.18 1.40
C GLN A 132 11.32 -13.25 2.43
N ALA A 133 10.04 -13.59 2.57
CA ALA A 133 9.61 -14.65 3.47
C ALA A 133 10.26 -16.01 3.14
N ILE A 134 10.42 -16.30 1.85
CA ILE A 134 11.14 -17.49 1.37
C ILE A 134 12.64 -17.38 1.69
N ASP A 135 13.28 -16.26 1.35
CA ASP A 135 14.72 -16.05 1.53
C ASP A 135 15.12 -15.99 3.03
N ASP A 136 14.27 -15.44 3.89
CA ASP A 136 14.43 -15.39 5.36
C ASP A 136 14.09 -16.75 6.03
N GLY A 137 13.62 -17.73 5.27
CA GLY A 137 13.36 -19.09 5.74
C GLY A 137 12.11 -19.24 6.62
N ILE A 138 11.15 -18.30 6.52
CA ILE A 138 9.89 -18.30 7.30
C ILE A 138 9.14 -19.62 7.13
N ILE A 139 9.04 -20.12 5.89
CA ILE A 139 8.38 -21.41 5.60
C ILE A 139 9.33 -22.62 5.57
N GLY A 140 10.59 -22.45 5.97
CA GLY A 140 11.61 -23.50 5.94
C GLY A 140 12.01 -23.91 4.51
N GLU A 141 12.41 -25.17 4.34
CA GLU A 141 12.72 -25.73 3.01
C GLU A 141 11.44 -25.86 2.18
N VAL A 142 11.43 -25.21 1.00
CA VAL A 142 10.33 -25.27 0.03
C VAL A 142 10.45 -26.50 -0.85
N ASN A 143 9.40 -27.32 -0.93
CA ASN A 143 9.43 -28.60 -1.64
C ASN A 143 8.46 -28.69 -2.82
N SER A 144 7.40 -27.88 -2.84
CA SER A 144 6.38 -27.93 -3.90
C SER A 144 5.56 -26.66 -4.00
N PHE A 145 4.80 -26.55 -5.10
CA PHE A 145 3.87 -25.46 -5.34
C PHE A 145 2.63 -25.96 -6.08
N ALA A 146 1.54 -25.20 -5.99
CA ALA A 146 0.33 -25.43 -6.76
C ALA A 146 -0.23 -24.10 -7.27
N ILE A 147 -0.44 -24.01 -8.58
CA ILE A 147 -1.05 -22.86 -9.26
C ILE A 147 -2.34 -23.34 -9.95
N SER A 148 -3.45 -22.67 -9.68
CA SER A 148 -4.69 -22.82 -10.44
C SER A 148 -5.23 -21.45 -10.83
N VAL A 149 -5.49 -21.29 -12.13
CA VAL A 149 -6.01 -20.07 -12.73
C VAL A 149 -7.32 -20.41 -13.44
N ASN A 150 -8.45 -19.92 -12.93
CA ASN A 150 -9.73 -20.09 -13.60
C ASN A 150 -10.22 -18.75 -14.18
N ARG A 151 -10.60 -18.74 -15.46
CA ARG A 151 -11.08 -17.54 -16.16
C ARG A 151 -12.30 -17.86 -17.01
N SER A 152 -12.86 -16.82 -17.63
CA SER A 152 -13.94 -16.95 -18.60
C SER A 152 -13.49 -16.49 -19.98
N ASN A 153 -13.39 -17.41 -20.93
CA ASN A 153 -13.06 -17.13 -22.33
C ASN A 153 -14.08 -16.21 -22.99
N SER A 154 -15.37 -16.44 -22.76
CA SER A 154 -16.43 -15.55 -23.25
C SER A 154 -16.19 -14.11 -22.81
N PHE A 155 -15.80 -13.90 -21.54
CA PHE A 155 -15.48 -12.56 -21.05
C PHE A 155 -14.18 -12.01 -21.64
N LEU A 156 -13.07 -12.74 -21.48
CA LEU A 156 -11.74 -12.28 -21.87
C LEU A 156 -11.66 -11.95 -23.36
N ILE A 157 -12.17 -12.81 -24.22
CA ILE A 157 -12.07 -12.66 -25.68
C ILE A 157 -12.98 -11.53 -26.18
N SER A 158 -14.12 -11.31 -25.52
CA SER A 158 -15.01 -10.16 -25.81
C SER A 158 -14.37 -8.81 -25.48
N LEU A 159 -13.52 -8.78 -24.45
CA LEU A 159 -12.81 -7.58 -24.03
C LEU A 159 -11.50 -7.39 -24.80
N PHE A 160 -10.84 -8.50 -25.14
CA PHE A 160 -9.52 -8.55 -25.76
C PHE A 160 -9.53 -9.45 -27.01
N PRO A 161 -10.05 -8.96 -28.16
CA PRO A 161 -10.18 -9.77 -29.37
C PRO A 161 -8.87 -10.32 -29.94
N PHE A 162 -7.72 -9.77 -29.54
CA PHE A 162 -6.40 -10.29 -29.95
C PHE A 162 -6.14 -11.71 -29.43
N LEU A 163 -6.81 -12.12 -28.34
CA LEU A 163 -6.71 -13.48 -27.77
C LEU A 163 -7.23 -14.57 -28.71
N LYS A 164 -7.87 -14.20 -29.83
CA LYS A 164 -8.27 -15.12 -30.91
C LYS A 164 -7.11 -15.53 -31.82
N GLN A 165 -6.00 -14.78 -31.79
CA GLN A 165 -4.86 -15.04 -32.67
C GLN A 165 -4.08 -16.27 -32.18
N PRO A 166 -3.52 -17.09 -33.08
CA PRO A 166 -2.61 -18.17 -32.70
C PRO A 166 -1.45 -17.64 -31.84
N GLY A 167 -1.11 -18.35 -30.76
CA GLY A 167 -0.05 -17.94 -29.82
C GLY A 167 -0.43 -16.78 -28.89
N ALA A 168 -1.67 -16.28 -28.94
CA ALA A 168 -2.20 -15.28 -28.02
C ALA A 168 -3.24 -15.85 -27.03
N GLY A 169 -3.31 -17.18 -26.92
CA GLY A 169 -4.20 -17.86 -25.98
C GLY A 169 -3.90 -17.51 -24.52
N VAL A 170 -4.82 -17.86 -23.63
CA VAL A 170 -4.73 -17.46 -22.20
C VAL A 170 -3.52 -18.09 -21.50
N LEU A 171 -2.96 -19.18 -22.04
CA LEU A 171 -1.67 -19.71 -21.56
C LEU A 171 -0.56 -18.66 -21.70
N PHE A 172 -0.45 -18.02 -22.86
CA PHE A 172 0.54 -16.96 -23.11
C PHE A 172 0.13 -15.61 -22.51
N ASP A 173 -1.17 -15.34 -22.40
CA ASP A 173 -1.64 -14.05 -21.93
C ASP A 173 -1.64 -13.95 -20.39
N TYR A 174 -2.01 -15.04 -19.70
CA TYR A 174 -2.31 -15.00 -18.27
C TYR A 174 -1.42 -15.93 -17.44
N ALA A 175 -1.17 -17.16 -17.91
CA ALA A 175 -0.26 -18.06 -17.20
C ALA A 175 1.19 -17.55 -17.21
N VAL A 176 1.56 -16.68 -18.16
CA VAL A 176 2.86 -15.98 -18.17
C VAL A 176 3.14 -15.24 -16.86
N TYR A 177 2.16 -14.56 -16.25
CA TYR A 177 2.35 -13.88 -14.97
C TYR A 177 2.72 -14.85 -13.84
N HIS A 178 2.06 -16.01 -13.83
CA HIS A 178 2.24 -17.04 -12.82
C HIS A 178 3.55 -17.80 -13.01
N MET A 179 3.90 -18.11 -14.26
CA MET A 179 5.16 -18.75 -14.60
C MET A 179 6.34 -17.80 -14.32
N THR A 180 6.25 -16.53 -14.71
CA THR A 180 7.27 -15.52 -14.37
C THR A 180 7.43 -15.36 -12.87
N ALA A 181 6.32 -15.28 -12.11
CA ALA A 181 6.36 -15.23 -10.66
C ALA A 181 7.08 -16.46 -10.06
N LEU A 182 6.67 -17.67 -10.48
CA LEU A 182 7.29 -18.92 -10.03
C LEU A 182 8.80 -18.95 -10.28
N VAL A 183 9.24 -18.67 -11.51
CA VAL A 183 10.66 -18.76 -11.86
C VAL A 183 11.48 -17.61 -11.26
N SER A 184 10.88 -16.44 -11.01
CA SER A 184 11.54 -15.33 -10.31
C SER A 184 11.84 -15.65 -8.83
N LEU A 185 11.00 -16.48 -8.19
CA LEU A 185 11.17 -16.90 -6.81
C LEU A 185 12.15 -18.07 -6.68
N PHE A 186 12.06 -19.06 -7.58
CA PHE A 186 12.70 -20.37 -7.41
C PHE A 186 13.71 -20.76 -8.49
N GLY A 187 13.82 -19.98 -9.57
CA GLY A 187 14.73 -20.25 -10.69
C GLY A 187 14.10 -21.05 -11.82
N ALA A 188 14.95 -21.49 -12.76
CA ALA A 188 14.54 -22.06 -14.03
C ALA A 188 13.83 -23.43 -13.93
N VAL A 189 12.93 -23.67 -14.88
CA VAL A 189 12.28 -24.95 -15.15
C VAL A 189 13.26 -25.90 -15.85
N ALA A 190 13.27 -27.17 -15.45
CA ALA A 190 14.06 -28.22 -16.09
C ALA A 190 13.24 -29.01 -17.13
N LYS A 191 11.98 -29.34 -16.81
CA LYS A 191 11.07 -30.06 -17.71
C LYS A 191 9.62 -29.88 -17.32
N VAL A 192 8.75 -30.09 -18.31
CA VAL A 192 7.29 -30.04 -18.16
C VAL A 192 6.64 -31.25 -18.78
N GLY A 193 5.49 -31.66 -18.23
CA GLY A 193 4.57 -32.61 -18.84
C GLY A 193 3.15 -32.07 -18.70
N ALA A 194 2.33 -32.14 -19.74
CA ALA A 194 1.01 -31.51 -19.72
C ALA A 194 -0.04 -32.24 -20.56
N ILE A 195 -1.30 -32.06 -20.16
CA ILE A 195 -2.49 -32.32 -20.97
C ILE A 195 -3.09 -30.96 -21.33
N VAL A 196 -3.32 -30.75 -22.63
CA VAL A 196 -3.88 -29.51 -23.18
C VAL A 196 -5.17 -29.82 -23.92
N ARG A 197 -6.20 -29.02 -23.70
CA ARG A 197 -7.52 -29.19 -24.33
C ARG A 197 -8.07 -27.84 -24.79
N ALA A 198 -8.91 -27.91 -25.81
CA ALA A 198 -9.76 -26.83 -26.29
C ALA A 198 -11.16 -27.41 -26.55
N PRO A 199 -11.92 -27.77 -25.49
CA PRO A 199 -13.21 -28.46 -25.62
C PRO A 199 -14.26 -27.67 -26.41
N TYR A 200 -14.16 -26.34 -26.43
CA TYR A 200 -15.05 -25.46 -27.17
C TYR A 200 -14.25 -24.63 -28.18
N LYS A 201 -14.73 -24.61 -29.43
CA LYS A 201 -14.10 -23.85 -30.53
C LYS A 201 -14.78 -22.52 -30.82
N THR A 202 -15.86 -22.23 -30.10
CA THR A 202 -16.68 -21.03 -30.29
C THR A 202 -17.23 -20.53 -28.96
N HIS A 203 -17.29 -19.21 -28.80
CA HIS A 203 -17.86 -18.52 -27.64
C HIS A 203 -18.75 -17.36 -28.11
N ILE A 204 -19.63 -16.85 -27.26
CA ILE A 204 -20.47 -15.68 -27.59
C ILE A 204 -19.78 -14.40 -27.12
N ASN A 205 -19.80 -13.35 -27.93
CA ASN A 205 -19.35 -12.03 -27.53
C ASN A 205 -20.35 -11.41 -26.54
N ILE A 206 -19.92 -11.22 -25.29
CA ILE A 206 -20.75 -10.70 -24.20
C ILE A 206 -20.46 -9.24 -23.85
N ASN A 207 -19.62 -8.55 -24.63
CA ASN A 207 -19.30 -7.16 -24.38
C ASN A 207 -20.38 -6.24 -25.00
N PRO A 208 -21.23 -5.57 -24.20
CA PRO A 208 -22.33 -4.76 -24.72
C PRO A 208 -21.88 -3.51 -25.47
N LYS A 209 -20.59 -3.13 -25.35
CA LYS A 209 -19.99 -2.03 -26.11
C LYS A 209 -19.41 -2.48 -27.45
N SER A 210 -19.37 -3.78 -27.72
CA SER A 210 -18.87 -4.33 -28.98
C SER A 210 -19.96 -4.25 -30.06
N SER A 211 -19.56 -3.91 -31.29
CA SER A 211 -20.44 -4.02 -32.45
C SER A 211 -20.83 -5.46 -32.78
N GLU A 212 -20.07 -6.44 -32.28
CA GLU A 212 -20.29 -7.88 -32.46
C GLU A 212 -21.03 -8.49 -31.26
N TYR A 213 -21.67 -7.69 -30.40
CA TYR A 213 -22.37 -8.19 -29.20
C TYR A 213 -23.44 -9.23 -29.55
N GLY A 214 -23.40 -10.38 -28.88
CA GLY A 214 -24.28 -11.53 -29.13
C GLY A 214 -23.85 -12.43 -30.30
N GLU A 215 -22.83 -12.03 -31.07
CA GLU A 215 -22.32 -12.86 -32.17
C GLU A 215 -21.38 -13.95 -31.68
N THR A 216 -21.21 -15.00 -32.49
CA THR A 216 -20.31 -16.11 -32.22
C THR A 216 -18.87 -15.78 -32.62
N MET A 217 -17.93 -15.93 -31.69
CA MET A 217 -16.49 -15.75 -31.88
C MET A 217 -15.81 -17.11 -32.03
N GLN A 218 -14.88 -17.21 -32.99
CA GLN A 218 -14.01 -18.38 -33.14
C GLN A 218 -12.85 -18.31 -32.14
N THR A 219 -12.57 -19.45 -31.50
CA THR A 219 -11.56 -19.57 -30.44
C THR A 219 -10.70 -20.82 -30.69
N PRO A 220 -9.68 -20.70 -31.56
CA PRO A 220 -8.89 -21.86 -31.96
C PRO A 220 -7.91 -22.32 -30.86
N ASN A 221 -7.58 -21.41 -29.93
CA ASN A 221 -6.56 -21.58 -28.89
C ASN A 221 -6.98 -22.56 -27.79
N GLU A 222 -6.00 -23.00 -27.01
CA GLU A 222 -6.18 -23.77 -25.80
C GLU A 222 -7.06 -23.03 -24.78
N SER A 223 -7.91 -23.80 -24.08
CA SER A 223 -8.73 -23.26 -22.99
C SER A 223 -8.60 -24.03 -21.70
N GLN A 224 -7.93 -25.19 -21.72
CA GLN A 224 -7.61 -25.95 -20.51
C GLN A 224 -6.21 -26.53 -20.59
N VAL A 225 -5.44 -26.37 -19.52
CA VAL A 225 -4.09 -26.91 -19.35
C VAL A 225 -3.98 -27.52 -17.96
N SER A 226 -3.46 -28.73 -17.88
CA SER A 226 -3.03 -29.36 -16.63
C SER A 226 -1.59 -29.81 -16.80
N ALA A 227 -0.65 -29.09 -16.18
CA ALA A 227 0.78 -29.30 -16.33
C ALA A 227 1.44 -29.66 -14.99
N ILE A 228 2.39 -30.58 -15.04
CA ILE A 228 3.37 -30.85 -13.99
C ILE A 228 4.68 -30.19 -14.42
N VAL A 229 5.27 -29.41 -13.52
CA VAL A 229 6.46 -28.61 -13.76
C VAL A 229 7.54 -29.03 -12.76
N GLN A 230 8.74 -29.35 -13.26
CA GLN A 230 9.91 -29.61 -12.44
C GLN A 230 10.95 -28.51 -12.66
N LEU A 231 11.40 -27.87 -11.58
CA LEU A 231 12.47 -26.87 -11.60
C LEU A 231 13.87 -27.51 -11.56
N GLN A 232 14.88 -26.75 -11.96
CA GLN A 232 16.29 -27.18 -11.94
C GLN A 232 16.82 -27.49 -10.53
N ASN A 233 16.24 -26.86 -9.50
CA ASN A 233 16.56 -27.15 -8.10
C ASN A 233 15.88 -28.43 -7.56
N GLY A 234 15.10 -29.15 -8.40
CA GLY A 234 14.42 -30.38 -8.02
C GLY A 234 12.98 -30.19 -7.54
N MET A 235 12.54 -28.96 -7.25
CA MET A 235 11.17 -28.67 -6.83
C MET A 235 10.16 -29.06 -7.92
N THR A 236 9.05 -29.68 -7.52
CA THR A 236 7.96 -30.05 -8.43
C THR A 236 6.64 -29.43 -8.00
N GLY A 237 5.83 -29.05 -8.97
CA GLY A 237 4.50 -28.51 -8.70
C GLY A 237 3.58 -28.61 -9.91
N THR A 238 2.38 -28.07 -9.75
CA THR A 238 1.35 -28.09 -10.79
C THR A 238 0.97 -26.70 -11.26
N LEU A 239 0.73 -26.56 -12.57
CA LEU A 239 0.07 -25.42 -13.18
C LEU A 239 -1.23 -25.90 -13.82
N HIS A 240 -2.35 -25.42 -13.31
CA HIS A 240 -3.67 -25.63 -13.87
C HIS A 240 -4.21 -24.30 -14.43
N LEU A 241 -4.68 -24.33 -15.67
CA LEU A 241 -5.38 -23.21 -16.31
C LEU A 241 -6.70 -23.74 -16.88
N ASN A 242 -7.80 -23.07 -16.56
CA ASN A 242 -9.11 -23.39 -17.11
C ASN A 242 -9.88 -22.11 -17.41
N THR A 243 -10.15 -21.85 -18.69
CA THR A 243 -10.86 -20.64 -19.13
C THR A 243 -12.32 -20.90 -19.50
N GLU A 244 -12.80 -22.13 -19.29
CA GLU A 244 -14.20 -22.51 -19.45
C GLU A 244 -14.94 -22.44 -18.10
N SER A 245 -14.63 -21.40 -17.32
CA SER A 245 -15.17 -21.15 -15.99
C SER A 245 -15.85 -19.77 -15.89
N ASN A 246 -16.23 -19.39 -14.66
CA ASN A 246 -16.75 -18.07 -14.33
C ASN A 246 -15.65 -16.99 -14.29
N ARG A 247 -16.07 -15.73 -14.17
CA ARG A 247 -15.17 -14.56 -14.18
C ARG A 247 -14.51 -14.30 -12.82
N ASP A 248 -15.24 -14.57 -11.74
CA ASP A 248 -14.97 -14.01 -10.41
C ASP A 248 -14.19 -14.97 -9.49
N GLU A 249 -13.35 -15.84 -10.06
CA GLU A 249 -12.47 -16.71 -9.27
C GLU A 249 -11.18 -16.00 -8.85
N GLU A 250 -10.81 -16.18 -7.58
CA GLU A 250 -9.50 -15.79 -7.06
C GLU A 250 -8.45 -16.81 -7.50
N THR A 251 -7.36 -16.33 -8.10
CA THR A 251 -6.20 -17.16 -8.42
C THR A 251 -5.72 -17.93 -7.19
N PHE A 252 -5.52 -19.23 -7.33
CA PHE A 252 -4.86 -20.03 -6.32
C PHE A 252 -3.37 -20.17 -6.64
N PHE A 253 -2.50 -19.64 -5.79
CA PHE A 253 -1.06 -19.85 -5.89
C PHE A 253 -0.49 -20.13 -4.50
N ALA A 254 -0.19 -21.41 -4.23
CA ALA A 254 0.38 -21.86 -2.97
C ALA A 254 1.82 -22.36 -3.14
N VAL A 255 2.65 -22.05 -2.15
CA VAL A 255 4.03 -22.53 -1.98
C VAL A 255 4.10 -23.30 -0.67
N TYR A 256 4.58 -24.54 -0.72
CA TYR A 256 4.59 -25.45 0.43
C TYR A 256 6.01 -25.65 0.95
N GLY A 257 6.24 -25.28 2.20
CA GLY A 257 7.49 -25.47 2.91
C GLY A 257 7.35 -26.34 4.15
N THR A 258 8.49 -26.75 4.70
CA THR A 258 8.57 -27.61 5.90
C THR A 258 8.10 -26.94 7.20
N LYS A 259 7.97 -25.61 7.23
CA LYS A 259 7.51 -24.85 8.41
C LYS A 259 6.21 -24.08 8.17
N GLY A 260 5.58 -24.25 7.01
CA GLY A 260 4.31 -23.59 6.69
C GLY A 260 4.07 -23.42 5.19
N ILE A 261 3.00 -22.68 4.89
CA ILE A 261 2.49 -22.46 3.53
C ILE A 261 2.41 -20.96 3.28
N LEU A 262 2.84 -20.52 2.09
CA LEU A 262 2.51 -19.19 1.58
C LEU A 262 1.43 -19.29 0.50
N TYR A 263 0.37 -18.50 0.66
CA TYR A 263 -0.57 -18.22 -0.42
C TYR A 263 -0.27 -16.85 -1.00
N LEU A 264 0.01 -16.82 -2.29
CA LEU A 264 0.30 -15.63 -3.07
C LEU A 264 -0.98 -15.08 -3.70
N THR A 265 -1.02 -13.76 -3.87
CA THR A 265 -2.05 -13.05 -4.64
C THR A 265 -1.92 -13.31 -6.15
N ASP A 266 -2.88 -12.82 -6.94
CA ASP A 266 -2.80 -12.81 -8.40
C ASP A 266 -1.54 -12.02 -8.84
N PRO A 267 -0.54 -12.69 -9.46
CA PRO A 267 0.70 -12.04 -9.88
C PRO A 267 0.53 -10.90 -10.89
N ASN A 268 -0.66 -10.71 -11.47
CA ASN A 268 -0.96 -9.58 -12.35
C ASN A 268 -1.17 -8.23 -11.61
N LEU A 269 -1.36 -8.24 -10.29
CA LEU A 269 -1.83 -7.08 -9.53
C LEU A 269 -0.75 -6.26 -8.78
N PHE A 270 0.54 -6.61 -8.91
CA PHE A 270 1.69 -6.02 -8.17
C PHE A 270 1.62 -6.17 -6.64
N GLY A 271 0.55 -5.67 -6.01
CA GLY A 271 0.22 -5.85 -4.60
C GLY A 271 -0.85 -6.92 -4.36
N GLY A 272 -1.50 -6.83 -3.21
CA GLY A 272 -2.46 -7.82 -2.69
C GLY A 272 -1.83 -8.73 -1.64
N SER A 273 -2.63 -9.32 -0.77
CA SER A 273 -2.14 -9.96 0.47
C SER A 273 -1.40 -11.27 0.21
N VAL A 274 -0.23 -11.42 0.83
CA VAL A 274 0.48 -12.71 0.93
C VAL A 274 0.13 -13.32 2.27
N LYS A 275 -0.53 -14.48 2.27
CA LYS A 275 -0.95 -15.15 3.51
C LYS A 275 0.06 -16.22 3.90
N PHE A 276 0.51 -16.18 5.14
CA PHE A 276 1.33 -17.21 5.75
C PHE A 276 0.49 -18.08 6.69
N VAL A 277 0.60 -19.39 6.53
CA VAL A 277 0.01 -20.38 7.44
C VAL A 277 1.17 -21.18 8.06
N PRO A 278 1.45 -21.03 9.36
CA PRO A 278 2.54 -21.75 10.02
C PRO A 278 2.26 -23.25 10.16
N ASP A 279 3.32 -24.04 10.32
CA ASP A 279 3.21 -25.46 10.70
C ASP A 279 2.52 -25.60 12.07
N GLN A 280 1.59 -26.55 12.15
CA GLN A 280 0.76 -26.82 13.33
C GLN A 280 1.12 -28.17 14.00
N SER A 281 2.38 -28.57 13.94
CA SER A 281 2.85 -29.79 14.61
C SER A 281 2.71 -29.77 16.15
N VAL A 282 2.30 -28.65 16.75
CA VAL A 282 1.90 -28.53 18.16
C VAL A 282 0.36 -28.49 18.24
N LEU A 283 -0.22 -29.56 18.80
CA LEU A 283 -1.67 -29.78 18.93
C LEU A 283 -2.38 -28.66 19.73
N ASP A 284 -3.60 -28.32 19.28
CA ASP A 284 -4.70 -27.64 20.00
C ASP A 284 -4.81 -26.09 19.96
N ILE A 285 -4.09 -25.37 19.10
CA ILE A 285 -4.34 -23.93 18.88
C ILE A 285 -4.58 -23.65 17.38
N PRO A 286 -5.80 -23.23 16.97
CA PRO A 286 -6.02 -22.70 15.64
C PRO A 286 -5.17 -21.43 15.47
N VAL A 287 -4.22 -21.45 14.52
CA VAL A 287 -3.52 -20.24 14.11
C VAL A 287 -4.17 -19.76 12.82
N GLU A 288 -4.80 -18.60 12.88
CA GLU A 288 -5.36 -17.93 11.71
C GLU A 288 -4.26 -17.59 10.70
N PRO A 289 -4.51 -17.68 9.38
CA PRO A 289 -3.59 -17.19 8.38
C PRO A 289 -3.19 -15.75 8.66
N VAL A 290 -1.89 -15.47 8.66
CA VAL A 290 -1.37 -14.11 8.90
C VAL A 290 -1.05 -13.47 7.56
N ASN A 291 -1.57 -12.28 7.30
CA ASN A 291 -1.12 -11.48 6.17
C ASN A 291 0.31 -11.01 6.45
N LEU A 292 1.25 -11.36 5.58
CA LEU A 292 2.61 -10.86 5.65
C LEU A 292 2.64 -9.38 5.31
N TRP A 293 3.38 -8.64 6.12
CA TRP A 293 3.62 -7.22 5.92
C TRP A 293 4.35 -6.95 4.61
N GLN A 294 3.90 -5.91 3.89
CA GLN A 294 4.50 -5.49 2.63
C GLN A 294 5.42 -4.30 2.84
N PHE A 295 6.71 -4.56 2.93
CA PHE A 295 7.73 -3.55 3.24
C PHE A 295 8.41 -2.96 1.98
N THR A 296 8.16 -3.52 0.80
CA THR A 296 8.69 -3.02 -0.47
C THR A 296 7.68 -2.13 -1.19
N PRO A 297 8.12 -1.08 -1.91
CA PRO A 297 7.23 -0.22 -2.70
C PRO A 297 6.52 -0.99 -3.83
N TYR A 298 5.54 -0.35 -4.49
CA TYR A 298 4.80 -0.86 -5.65
C TYR A 298 3.68 -1.87 -5.30
N SER A 299 2.79 -1.51 -4.37
CA SER A 299 1.54 -2.23 -4.09
C SER A 299 0.40 -1.90 -5.04
N ASP A 300 0.50 -0.77 -5.72
CA ASP A 300 -0.42 -0.32 -6.75
C ASP A 300 0.06 -0.72 -8.16
N ASN A 301 -0.78 -0.47 -9.18
CA ASN A 301 -0.46 -0.79 -10.57
C ASN A 301 0.73 0.03 -11.08
N SER A 302 1.92 -0.56 -10.98
CA SER A 302 3.20 0.10 -11.17
C SER A 302 3.84 -0.19 -12.53
N ARG A 303 3.04 -0.55 -13.54
CA ARG A 303 3.51 -0.80 -14.92
C ARG A 303 4.37 0.37 -15.42
N GLY A 304 5.53 0.05 -15.97
CA GLY A 304 6.61 1.01 -16.19
C GLY A 304 7.79 0.81 -15.23
N LEU A 305 7.60 0.01 -14.17
CA LEU A 305 8.67 -0.42 -13.27
C LEU A 305 9.76 -1.21 -14.00
N GLY A 306 9.38 -2.08 -14.94
CA GLY A 306 10.34 -2.82 -15.77
C GLY A 306 11.31 -1.91 -16.54
N PRO A 307 10.82 -0.97 -17.37
CA PRO A 307 11.66 0.04 -18.01
C PRO A 307 12.50 0.86 -17.04
N SER A 308 11.94 1.28 -15.90
CA SER A 308 12.66 2.05 -14.88
C SER A 308 13.80 1.25 -14.25
N GLU A 309 13.54 -0.01 -13.87
CA GLU A 309 14.54 -0.90 -13.30
C GLU A 309 15.64 -1.24 -14.30
N MET A 310 15.27 -1.44 -15.58
CA MET A 310 16.21 -1.67 -16.67
C MET A 310 17.10 -0.45 -16.93
N ALA A 311 16.56 0.77 -16.87
CA ALA A 311 17.35 1.99 -16.98
C ALA A 311 18.40 2.11 -15.85
N GLU A 312 18.04 1.74 -14.62
CA GLU A 312 19.00 1.69 -13.52
C GLU A 312 20.05 0.59 -13.72
N ALA A 313 19.62 -0.59 -14.17
CA ALA A 313 20.52 -1.71 -14.47
C ALA A 313 21.57 -1.35 -15.54
N ILE A 314 21.16 -0.64 -16.59
CA ILE A 314 22.05 -0.12 -17.64
C ILE A 314 23.07 0.86 -17.04
N LYS A 315 22.63 1.79 -16.20
CA LYS A 315 23.50 2.76 -15.52
C LYS A 315 24.51 2.09 -14.59
N GLU A 316 24.11 1.02 -13.91
CA GLU A 316 24.94 0.26 -12.97
C GLU A 316 25.81 -0.81 -13.65
N GLY A 317 25.55 -1.13 -14.92
CA GLY A 317 26.26 -2.18 -15.65
C GLY A 317 25.95 -3.60 -15.18
N ARG A 318 24.76 -3.83 -14.63
CA ARG A 318 24.29 -5.15 -14.17
C ARG A 318 23.10 -5.64 -15.03
N PRO A 319 22.81 -6.96 -15.08
CA PRO A 319 21.60 -7.45 -15.72
C PRO A 319 20.32 -6.79 -15.14
N ASN A 320 19.37 -6.45 -16.00
CA ASN A 320 18.04 -6.04 -15.58
C ASN A 320 17.24 -7.26 -15.07
N ARG A 321 16.34 -7.07 -14.11
CA ARG A 321 15.63 -8.18 -13.45
C ARG A 321 14.61 -8.84 -14.37
N ALA A 322 13.89 -8.05 -15.16
CA ALA A 322 12.98 -8.54 -16.19
C ALA A 322 13.75 -8.84 -17.50
N SER A 323 14.77 -9.70 -17.42
CA SER A 323 15.74 -9.92 -18.49
C SER A 323 15.17 -10.68 -19.69
N LYS A 324 15.82 -10.53 -20.86
CA LYS A 324 15.55 -11.31 -22.06
C LYS A 324 15.70 -12.82 -21.84
N GLU A 325 16.66 -13.26 -21.01
CA GLU A 325 16.87 -14.68 -20.71
C GLU A 325 15.70 -15.27 -19.93
N MET A 326 15.23 -14.56 -18.89
CA MET A 326 14.05 -15.01 -18.13
C MET A 326 12.80 -15.00 -18.99
N ALA A 327 12.59 -13.95 -19.79
CA ALA A 327 11.44 -13.84 -20.68
C ALA A 327 11.43 -14.93 -21.77
N TYR A 328 12.59 -15.23 -22.36
CA TYR A 328 12.77 -16.33 -23.29
C TYR A 328 12.49 -17.67 -22.63
N HIS A 329 13.01 -17.88 -21.42
CA HIS A 329 12.78 -19.11 -20.66
C HIS A 329 11.31 -19.35 -20.38
N VAL A 330 10.58 -18.33 -19.91
CA VAL A 330 9.13 -18.43 -19.70
C VAL A 330 8.40 -18.74 -21.01
N LEU A 331 8.77 -18.09 -22.12
CA LEU A 331 8.17 -18.36 -23.43
C LEU A 331 8.42 -19.81 -23.89
N GLU A 332 9.64 -20.34 -23.73
CA GLU A 332 9.97 -21.73 -24.04
C GLU A 332 9.15 -22.71 -23.19
N VAL A 333 8.97 -22.44 -21.90
CA VAL A 333 8.17 -23.27 -21.00
C VAL A 333 6.71 -23.34 -21.46
N LEU A 334 6.11 -22.19 -21.79
CA LEU A 334 4.70 -22.14 -22.23
C LEU A 334 4.52 -22.84 -23.58
N ASP A 335 5.45 -22.66 -24.51
CA ASP A 335 5.45 -23.39 -25.79
C ASP A 335 5.66 -24.90 -25.61
N ALA A 336 6.55 -25.30 -24.69
CA ALA A 336 6.80 -26.70 -24.36
C ALA A 336 5.56 -27.38 -23.73
N ILE A 337 4.75 -26.66 -22.95
CA ILE A 337 3.48 -27.15 -22.43
C ILE A 337 2.51 -27.50 -23.57
N LEU A 338 2.40 -26.65 -24.61
CA LEU A 338 1.58 -26.96 -25.78
C LEU A 338 2.09 -28.19 -26.52
N LYS A 339 3.41 -28.26 -26.76
CA LYS A 339 4.06 -29.42 -27.40
C LYS A 339 3.87 -30.73 -26.62
N CYS A 340 3.82 -30.67 -25.28
CA CYS A 340 3.47 -31.83 -24.46
C CYS A 340 2.07 -32.36 -24.80
N GLY A 341 1.09 -31.47 -24.90
CA GLY A 341 -0.29 -31.83 -25.21
C GLY A 341 -0.44 -32.52 -26.57
N GLU A 342 0.38 -32.15 -27.54
CA GLU A 342 0.39 -32.77 -28.88
C GLU A 342 1.12 -34.11 -28.91
N LYS A 343 2.27 -34.21 -28.23
CA LYS A 343 3.17 -35.38 -28.31
C LYS A 343 2.90 -36.45 -27.24
N GLY A 344 2.24 -36.10 -26.13
CA GLY A 344 2.00 -37.00 -25.00
C GLY A 344 3.26 -37.38 -24.22
N ALA A 345 4.30 -36.53 -24.22
CA ALA A 345 5.58 -36.82 -23.57
C ALA A 345 6.15 -35.56 -22.87
N PHE A 346 6.94 -35.78 -21.81
CA PHE A 346 7.68 -34.70 -21.16
C PHE A 346 8.57 -33.96 -22.17
N GLN A 347 8.60 -32.64 -22.10
CA GLN A 347 9.54 -31.79 -22.83
C GLN A 347 10.62 -31.29 -21.86
N ILE A 348 11.88 -31.39 -22.28
CA ILE A 348 13.02 -30.77 -21.59
C ILE A 348 13.06 -29.29 -21.98
N ILE A 349 13.37 -28.43 -21.02
CA ILE A 349 13.58 -27.01 -21.25
C ILE A 349 15.09 -26.77 -21.37
N GLU A 350 15.53 -26.21 -22.49
CA GLU A 350 16.95 -26.03 -22.79
C GLU A 350 17.48 -24.71 -22.25
N SER A 351 16.65 -23.66 -22.23
CA SER A 351 17.06 -22.37 -21.70
C SER A 351 17.24 -22.37 -20.18
N THR A 352 18.06 -21.44 -19.71
CA THR A 352 18.22 -21.13 -18.29
C THR A 352 18.46 -19.62 -18.14
N PHE A 353 18.37 -19.13 -16.92
CA PHE A 353 18.66 -17.74 -16.58
C PHE A 353 19.14 -17.64 -15.14
N THR A 354 19.78 -16.52 -14.80
CA THR A 354 20.16 -16.23 -13.41
C THR A 354 18.93 -15.69 -12.68
N LYS A 355 18.53 -16.34 -11.58
CA LYS A 355 17.41 -15.86 -10.75
C LYS A 355 17.64 -14.38 -10.39
N PRO A 356 16.67 -13.48 -10.65
CA PRO A 356 16.84 -12.07 -10.37
C PRO A 356 17.05 -11.84 -8.87
N GLN A 357 17.93 -10.89 -8.55
CA GLN A 357 18.09 -10.38 -7.19
C GLN A 357 16.79 -9.69 -6.75
N PRO A 358 16.43 -9.76 -5.46
CA PRO A 358 15.31 -8.97 -4.94
C PRO A 358 15.55 -7.48 -5.21
N LEU A 359 14.50 -6.67 -5.25
CA LEU A 359 14.66 -5.22 -5.33
C LEU A 359 15.47 -4.75 -4.11
N GLU A 360 16.48 -3.90 -4.36
CA GLU A 360 17.22 -3.27 -3.28
C GLU A 360 16.32 -2.22 -2.63
N GLY A 361 16.12 -2.39 -1.33
CA GLY A 361 15.08 -1.68 -0.60
C GLY A 361 14.56 -2.55 0.52
N LYS A 362 15.46 -3.11 1.34
CA LYS A 362 15.07 -3.37 2.72
C LYS A 362 14.80 -1.99 3.31
N ARG A 363 13.54 -1.57 3.23
CA ARG A 363 13.01 -0.59 4.17
C ARG A 363 13.36 -1.14 5.55
N VAL A 364 14.07 -0.37 6.37
CA VAL A 364 14.10 -0.70 7.80
C VAL A 364 12.66 -0.53 8.26
N PRO A 365 11.99 -1.63 8.66
CA PRO A 365 10.58 -1.55 8.96
C PRO A 365 10.40 -0.57 10.11
N ILE A 366 9.41 0.31 9.94
CA ILE A 366 8.81 0.97 11.10
C ILE A 366 7.82 -0.06 11.62
N THR A 367 8.00 -0.48 12.86
CA THR A 367 7.30 -1.63 13.44
C THR A 367 6.18 -1.22 14.38
N ASN A 368 6.13 0.04 14.80
CA ASN A 368 5.16 0.54 15.78
C ASN A 368 5.09 2.08 15.79
N ILE A 369 3.95 2.62 16.22
CA ILE A 369 3.81 3.96 16.78
C ILE A 369 4.24 3.88 18.25
N GLY A 370 5.45 4.36 18.53
CA GLY A 370 6.14 4.19 19.81
C GLY A 370 5.54 5.02 20.94
N HIS A 371 5.51 6.35 20.76
CA HIS A 371 4.92 7.24 21.75
C HIS A 371 4.49 8.57 21.16
N ILE A 372 3.56 9.23 21.83
CA ILE A 372 3.13 10.58 21.50
C ILE A 372 3.39 11.46 22.70
N SER A 373 4.01 12.59 22.46
CA SER A 373 4.34 13.53 23.53
C SER A 373 3.41 14.72 23.53
N VAL A 374 2.82 14.98 24.70
CA VAL A 374 1.88 16.05 24.96
C VAL A 374 2.44 16.89 26.10
N ARG A 375 2.58 18.19 25.89
CA ARG A 375 2.97 19.13 26.93
C ARG A 375 1.74 19.57 27.72
N MET A 376 1.86 19.57 29.04
CA MET A 376 0.79 19.91 29.96
C MET A 376 0.81 21.40 30.33
N ALA A 377 -0.31 22.09 30.20
CA ALA A 377 -0.58 23.38 30.83
C ALA A 377 -1.26 23.19 32.20
N ASN A 378 -2.21 22.25 32.31
CA ASN A 378 -2.93 21.91 33.54
C ASN A 378 -2.49 20.55 34.08
N GLU A 379 -1.26 20.45 34.58
CA GLU A 379 -0.58 19.20 34.96
C GLU A 379 -1.44 18.25 35.81
N SER A 380 -2.07 18.75 36.88
CA SER A 380 -2.89 17.90 37.76
C SER A 380 -4.16 17.38 37.09
N GLU A 381 -4.80 18.18 36.23
CA GLU A 381 -6.03 17.78 35.55
C GLU A 381 -5.73 16.83 34.40
N MET A 382 -4.64 17.06 33.67
CA MET A 382 -4.14 16.19 32.61
C MET A 382 -3.79 14.80 33.14
N LEU A 383 -2.99 14.72 34.21
CA LEU A 383 -2.66 13.45 34.85
C LEU A 383 -3.92 12.70 35.28
N LYS A 384 -4.89 13.41 35.87
CA LYS A 384 -6.17 12.81 36.26
C LYS A 384 -6.97 12.31 35.06
N PHE A 385 -7.03 13.08 33.98
CA PHE A 385 -7.75 12.70 32.76
C PHE A 385 -7.20 11.38 32.19
N TYR A 386 -5.90 11.30 31.94
CA TYR A 386 -5.31 10.08 31.36
C TYR A 386 -5.30 8.90 32.34
N SER A 387 -5.13 9.13 33.65
CA SER A 387 -5.04 8.05 34.65
C SER A 387 -6.36 7.57 35.26
N GLU A 388 -7.40 8.41 35.28
CA GLU A 388 -8.69 8.08 35.91
C GLU A 388 -9.86 8.07 34.91
N VAL A 389 -9.83 8.88 33.85
CA VAL A 389 -10.91 8.88 32.84
C VAL A 389 -10.66 7.82 31.80
N LEU A 390 -9.44 7.79 31.24
CA LEU A 390 -9.01 6.78 30.26
C LEU A 390 -8.36 5.56 30.94
N GLU A 391 -8.22 5.62 32.27
CA GLU A 391 -7.45 4.73 33.16
C GLU A 391 -6.23 4.02 32.52
N MET A 392 -5.42 4.85 31.86
CA MET A 392 -4.09 4.48 31.39
C MET A 392 -3.17 4.26 32.59
N LYS A 393 -2.26 3.29 32.49
CA LYS A 393 -1.37 2.94 33.60
C LYS A 393 -0.21 3.94 33.67
N PRO A 394 -0.07 4.75 34.74
CA PRO A 394 1.15 5.50 34.95
C PRO A 394 2.29 4.50 35.15
N LEU A 395 3.34 4.62 34.34
CA LEU A 395 4.47 3.71 34.35
C LEU A 395 5.60 4.25 35.25
N PHE A 396 6.03 5.49 34.99
CA PHE A 396 6.98 6.23 35.83
C PHE A 396 6.98 7.72 35.49
N GLU A 397 7.56 8.51 36.38
CA GLU A 397 7.92 9.91 36.15
C GLU A 397 9.45 10.01 36.09
N LEU A 398 9.98 10.86 35.21
CA LEU A 398 11.38 11.24 35.17
C LEU A 398 11.55 12.67 35.64
N SER A 399 12.56 12.88 36.48
CA SER A 399 13.04 14.20 36.87
C SER A 399 14.11 14.72 35.90
N LEU A 400 14.31 16.03 35.88
CA LEU A 400 15.36 16.67 35.06
C LEU A 400 16.75 16.07 35.34
N LYS A 401 17.03 15.68 36.58
CA LYS A 401 18.31 15.08 36.98
C LYS A 401 18.51 13.68 36.43
N GLU A 402 17.44 12.89 36.34
CA GLU A 402 17.49 11.54 35.77
C GLU A 402 17.74 11.57 34.27
N ILE A 403 17.28 12.63 33.59
CA ILE A 403 17.56 12.89 32.17
C ILE A 403 18.94 13.50 31.99
N ASN A 404 19.34 14.44 32.85
CA ASN A 404 20.64 15.10 32.81
C ASN A 404 21.30 15.15 34.19
N SER A 405 22.26 14.24 34.38
CA SER A 405 22.99 14.06 35.64
C SER A 405 23.82 15.28 36.10
N THR A 406 23.98 16.32 35.27
CA THR A 406 24.71 17.54 35.63
C THR A 406 23.86 18.61 36.32
N ILE A 407 22.55 18.40 36.44
CA ILE A 407 21.60 19.33 37.09
C ILE A 407 21.66 19.18 38.62
N ALA A 408 21.55 20.29 39.35
CA ALA A 408 21.66 20.33 40.82
C ALA A 408 20.44 19.71 41.52
N ASP A 409 20.63 19.16 42.74
CA ASP A 409 19.58 18.49 43.52
C ASP A 409 18.39 19.38 43.90
N GLU A 410 18.62 20.69 44.01
CA GLU A 410 17.59 21.68 44.37
C GLU A 410 16.58 21.94 43.23
N GLU A 411 16.88 21.49 42.00
CA GLU A 411 16.04 21.62 40.79
C GLU A 411 15.37 20.29 40.37
N ASN A 412 15.31 19.30 41.27
CA ASN A 412 14.81 17.95 40.99
C ASN A 412 13.27 17.85 40.87
N GLN A 413 12.69 18.64 39.97
CA GLN A 413 11.28 18.60 39.61
C GLN A 413 11.00 17.49 38.58
N PRO A 414 9.80 16.87 38.61
CA PRO A 414 9.35 16.01 37.52
C PRO A 414 9.33 16.83 36.22
N CYS A 415 9.73 16.21 35.12
CA CYS A 415 9.73 16.84 33.81
C CYS A 415 8.93 16.04 32.77
N LEU A 416 8.69 14.77 33.03
CA LEU A 416 8.01 13.86 32.11
C LEU A 416 7.31 12.74 32.89
N ALA A 417 6.05 12.47 32.55
CA ALA A 417 5.31 11.31 33.02
C ALA A 417 5.00 10.37 31.84
N TYR A 418 5.27 9.07 32.02
CA TYR A 418 4.96 8.04 31.03
C TYR A 418 3.72 7.25 31.40
N PHE A 419 2.80 7.12 30.45
CA PHE A 419 1.63 6.27 30.55
C PHE A 419 1.74 5.13 29.55
N LYS A 420 1.68 3.89 30.02
CA LYS A 420 1.72 2.71 29.14
C LYS A 420 0.33 2.45 28.56
N LEU A 421 0.29 2.32 27.23
CA LEU A 421 -0.89 1.93 26.47
C LEU A 421 -0.80 0.44 26.12
N ALA A 422 0.14 0.10 25.23
CA ALA A 422 0.38 -1.25 24.74
C ALA A 422 1.88 -1.61 24.82
N ASN A 423 2.26 -2.73 24.21
CA ASN A 423 3.68 -3.06 24.09
C ASN A 423 4.39 -2.05 23.19
N HIS A 424 5.42 -1.40 23.75
CA HIS A 424 6.16 -0.33 23.11
C HIS A 424 5.28 0.84 22.62
N GLN A 425 4.12 1.05 23.26
CA GLN A 425 3.25 2.19 23.00
C GLN A 425 3.01 2.99 24.28
N TYR A 426 3.32 4.28 24.25
CA TYR A 426 3.24 5.15 25.42
C TYR A 426 2.67 6.54 25.10
N LEU A 427 2.07 7.17 26.11
CA LEU A 427 1.79 8.60 26.12
C LEU A 427 2.79 9.28 27.04
N GLU A 428 3.49 10.29 26.51
CA GLU A 428 4.48 11.10 27.21
C GLU A 428 3.87 12.45 27.59
N LEU A 429 3.64 12.68 28.88
CA LEU A 429 3.14 13.95 29.38
C LEU A 429 4.28 14.81 29.91
N LEU A 430 4.66 15.87 29.18
CA LEU A 430 5.74 16.79 29.59
C LEU A 430 5.22 17.86 30.54
N TYR A 431 5.91 18.05 31.66
CA TYR A 431 5.65 19.16 32.58
C TYR A 431 6.20 20.46 32.02
N ASN A 432 5.53 21.58 32.32
CA ASN A 432 5.93 22.88 31.79
C ASN A 432 6.98 23.57 32.68
N ASN A 433 7.07 23.20 33.97
CA ASN A 433 8.06 23.69 34.94
C ASN A 433 8.24 25.23 34.93
N GLY A 434 7.16 25.97 34.69
CA GLY A 434 7.15 27.45 34.67
C GLY A 434 7.65 28.12 33.39
N ALA A 435 7.92 27.38 32.30
CA ALA A 435 8.30 27.95 31.02
C ALA A 435 7.10 28.58 30.27
N SER A 436 7.28 29.78 29.71
CA SER A 436 6.37 30.35 28.71
C SER A 436 6.81 29.89 27.32
N TYR A 437 5.88 29.38 26.51
CA TYR A 437 6.17 28.86 25.17
C TYR A 437 5.64 29.78 24.08
N GLU A 438 6.47 30.02 23.05
CA GLU A 438 6.01 30.60 21.78
C GLU A 438 5.44 29.48 20.93
N THR A 439 4.14 29.52 20.66
CA THR A 439 3.51 28.61 19.70
C THR A 439 4.20 28.72 18.35
N VAL A 440 4.49 27.58 17.70
CA VAL A 440 4.77 27.59 16.25
C VAL A 440 3.66 28.43 15.62
N LYS A 441 4.01 29.43 14.80
CA LYS A 441 3.14 30.55 14.38
C LYS A 441 1.72 30.20 13.86
N ASP A 442 1.42 28.93 13.58
CA ASP A 442 0.11 28.39 13.14
C ASP A 442 -0.54 27.35 14.09
N ARG A 443 0.13 26.90 15.17
CA ARG A 443 -0.45 25.99 16.17
C ARG A 443 -1.26 26.79 17.17
N ARG A 444 -2.42 26.26 17.60
CA ARG A 444 -3.24 26.91 18.64
C ARG A 444 -2.39 27.16 19.88
N GLU A 445 -2.63 28.28 20.55
CA GLU A 445 -2.13 28.55 21.92
C GLU A 445 -2.55 27.47 22.95
N HIS A 446 -3.40 26.52 22.56
CA HIS A 446 -4.09 25.56 23.42
C HIS A 446 -3.91 24.09 22.98
N TYR A 447 -2.91 23.75 22.16
CA TYR A 447 -2.60 22.33 21.87
C TYR A 447 -1.19 21.99 22.35
N GLY A 448 -1.08 20.90 23.11
CA GLY A 448 0.13 20.38 23.72
C GLY A 448 0.85 19.32 22.90
N TYR A 449 0.29 18.79 21.81
CA TYR A 449 0.98 17.78 20.98
C TYR A 449 2.31 18.30 20.41
N MET A 450 3.39 17.62 20.77
CA MET A 450 4.77 18.02 20.45
C MET A 450 5.35 17.18 19.32
N LYS A 451 5.36 15.85 19.50
CA LYS A 451 6.03 14.88 18.62
C LYS A 451 5.31 13.53 18.64
N VAL A 452 5.45 12.79 17.55
CA VAL A 452 5.17 11.35 17.45
C VAL A 452 6.49 10.61 17.30
N ASN A 453 6.57 9.44 17.92
CA ASN A 453 7.68 8.53 17.83
C ASN A 453 7.29 7.26 17.08
N PHE A 454 8.22 6.76 16.27
CA PHE A 454 8.09 5.51 15.52
C PHE A 454 9.20 4.53 15.89
N GLU A 455 8.85 3.27 16.11
CA GLU A 455 9.82 2.21 16.42
C GLU A 455 10.48 1.68 15.15
N VAL A 456 11.79 1.50 15.17
CA VAL A 456 12.58 0.91 14.06
C VAL A 456 13.53 -0.18 14.56
N GLU A 457 13.80 -1.18 13.71
CA GLU A 457 14.66 -2.31 14.08
C GLU A 457 16.17 -2.02 13.99
N ASP A 458 16.57 -1.09 13.12
CA ASP A 458 17.97 -0.70 12.89
C ASP A 458 18.05 0.80 12.56
N ILE A 459 18.28 1.62 13.58
CA ILE A 459 18.18 3.08 13.45
C ILE A 459 19.29 3.67 12.58
N GLU A 460 20.46 3.01 12.49
CA GLU A 460 21.60 3.49 11.70
C GLU A 460 21.39 3.21 10.20
N ALA A 461 20.87 2.02 9.89
CA ALA A 461 20.42 1.72 8.53
C ALA A 461 19.27 2.64 8.11
N PHE A 462 18.34 2.93 9.03
CA PHE A 462 17.23 3.85 8.78
C PHE A 462 17.71 5.29 8.53
N LYS A 463 18.61 5.81 9.38
CA LYS A 463 19.28 7.11 9.18
C LYS A 463 19.95 7.18 7.80
N THR A 464 20.69 6.16 7.41
CA THR A 464 21.37 6.10 6.11
C THR A 464 20.35 6.20 4.96
N HIS A 465 19.21 5.51 5.09
CA HIS A 465 18.11 5.60 4.13
C HIS A 465 17.52 7.01 4.05
N LEU A 466 17.25 7.65 5.20
CA LEU A 466 16.71 9.02 5.26
C LEU A 466 17.62 10.03 4.55
N ILE A 467 18.93 9.99 4.84
CA ILE A 467 19.92 10.87 4.21
C ILE A 467 19.96 10.65 2.69
N ALA A 468 19.93 9.39 2.23
CA ALA A 468 19.91 9.06 0.81
C ALA A 468 18.63 9.58 0.10
N LYS A 469 17.52 9.74 0.83
CA LYS A 469 16.26 10.33 0.35
C LYS A 469 16.20 11.85 0.50
N GLY A 470 17.27 12.50 0.97
CA GLY A 470 17.34 13.95 1.14
C GLY A 470 16.58 14.48 2.36
N VAL A 471 16.22 13.62 3.32
CA VAL A 471 15.58 14.01 4.58
C VAL A 471 16.60 14.70 5.48
N THR A 472 16.22 15.85 6.04
CA THR A 472 17.09 16.60 6.96
C THR A 472 16.90 16.09 8.40
N LEU A 473 18.01 15.73 9.05
CA LEU A 473 18.02 15.34 10.46
C LEU A 473 18.03 16.59 11.35
N VAL A 474 17.23 16.58 12.42
CA VAL A 474 17.27 17.60 13.48
C VAL A 474 18.44 17.32 14.41
N GLU A 475 18.60 16.05 14.77
CA GLU A 475 19.67 15.55 15.60
C GLU A 475 20.16 14.20 15.07
N ASP A 476 21.43 13.89 15.34
CA ASP A 476 22.00 12.60 14.99
C ASP A 476 21.57 11.50 15.99
N VAL A 477 21.74 10.24 15.60
CA VAL A 477 21.49 9.07 16.46
C VAL A 477 22.27 9.21 17.75
N HIS A 478 21.54 9.16 18.87
CA HIS A 478 22.12 9.23 20.20
C HIS A 478 21.49 8.18 21.12
N VAL A 479 22.23 7.79 22.17
CA VAL A 479 21.78 6.79 23.14
C VAL A 479 21.14 7.50 24.32
N VAL A 480 19.92 7.10 24.68
CA VAL A 480 19.18 7.62 25.83
C VAL A 480 19.40 6.76 27.09
N VAL A 481 18.85 7.20 28.22
CA VAL A 481 19.17 6.68 29.58
C VAL A 481 18.89 5.18 29.73
N ASP A 482 17.91 4.64 29.01
CA ASP A 482 17.55 3.22 29.05
C ASP A 482 18.41 2.34 28.10
N GLY A 483 19.33 2.96 27.34
CA GLY A 483 20.19 2.31 26.36
C GLY A 483 19.60 2.23 24.95
N SER A 484 18.36 2.67 24.74
CA SER A 484 17.75 2.79 23.42
C SER A 484 18.45 3.89 22.61
N LYS A 485 18.32 3.83 21.28
CA LYS A 485 18.85 4.86 20.38
C LYS A 485 17.72 5.66 19.79
N GLU A 486 17.89 6.97 19.70
CA GLU A 486 16.89 7.88 19.15
C GLU A 486 17.48 8.79 18.06
N LEU A 487 16.66 9.15 17.07
CA LEU A 487 16.91 10.24 16.13
C LEU A 487 15.62 11.03 15.91
N THR A 488 15.75 12.32 15.58
CA THR A 488 14.60 13.19 15.28
C THR A 488 14.79 13.86 13.92
N ILE A 489 13.71 13.95 13.14
CA ILE A 489 13.63 14.67 11.86
C ILE A 489 12.48 15.66 11.87
N LEU A 490 12.43 16.55 10.87
CA LEU A 490 11.26 17.35 10.57
C LEU A 490 10.53 16.82 9.35
N ASP A 491 9.21 16.78 9.43
CA ASP A 491 8.38 16.66 8.24
C ASP A 491 8.34 18.00 7.45
N PRO A 492 7.80 18.02 6.22
CA PRO A 492 7.72 19.22 5.40
C PRO A 492 6.99 20.42 6.02
N ASP A 493 6.07 20.17 6.96
CA ASP A 493 5.32 21.21 7.67
C ASP A 493 6.04 21.68 8.95
N GLY A 494 7.20 21.08 9.26
CA GLY A 494 8.05 21.42 10.40
C GLY A 494 7.65 20.71 11.70
N ASN A 495 6.93 19.59 11.62
CA ASN A 495 6.62 18.77 12.80
C ASN A 495 7.78 17.82 13.11
N GLU A 496 8.13 17.71 14.38
CA GLU A 496 9.17 16.78 14.85
C GLU A 496 8.64 15.35 14.83
N ILE A 497 9.36 14.46 14.14
CA ILE A 497 9.11 13.01 14.12
C ILE A 497 10.34 12.33 14.72
N GLN A 498 10.14 11.58 15.79
CA GLN A 498 11.21 10.84 16.45
C GLN A 498 11.18 9.37 16.03
N PHE A 499 12.33 8.72 16.00
CA PHE A 499 12.45 7.28 15.80
C PHE A 499 13.28 6.67 16.90
N THR A 500 12.87 5.50 17.39
CA THR A 500 13.57 4.78 18.46
C THR A 500 13.88 3.34 18.04
N GLU A 501 15.14 2.93 18.18
CA GLU A 501 15.54 1.52 18.23
C GLU A 501 15.68 1.14 19.71
N TYR A 502 14.70 0.39 20.22
CA TYR A 502 14.74 -0.08 21.60
C TYR A 502 15.87 -1.08 21.82
N ALA A 503 16.58 -0.96 22.93
CA ALA A 503 17.70 -1.85 23.24
C ALA A 503 17.26 -3.32 23.39
N LYS A 504 17.98 -4.26 22.75
CA LYS A 504 17.68 -5.70 22.80
C LYS A 504 17.70 -6.24 24.24
N GLY A 505 16.54 -6.70 24.71
CA GLY A 505 16.37 -7.23 26.08
C GLY A 505 16.20 -6.16 27.16
N ALA A 506 16.08 -4.88 26.78
CA ALA A 506 15.67 -3.84 27.69
C ALA A 506 14.14 -3.89 27.89
N HIS A 507 13.70 -4.52 28.97
CA HIS A 507 12.67 -3.83 29.74
C HIS A 507 13.40 -2.62 30.36
N PRO A 508 12.87 -1.39 30.25
CA PRO A 508 13.56 -0.21 30.74
C PRO A 508 14.05 -0.49 32.16
N LYS A 509 15.38 -0.57 32.33
CA LYS A 509 16.01 -0.73 33.65
C LYS A 509 16.03 0.63 34.38
N ILE A 510 14.94 1.37 34.27
CA ILE A 510 14.69 2.56 35.06
C ILE A 510 14.08 2.04 36.36
N LYS A 511 14.69 2.36 37.50
CA LYS A 511 14.16 1.97 38.81
C LYS A 511 12.85 2.71 39.06
N LEU A 512 11.75 2.04 38.74
CA LEU A 512 10.39 2.49 38.99
C LEU A 512 10.20 2.71 40.50
N SER A 513 9.81 3.92 40.91
CA SER A 513 9.33 4.12 42.27
C SER A 513 7.98 3.40 42.41
N ALA A 514 7.94 2.34 43.20
CA ALA A 514 6.76 1.50 43.35
C ALA A 514 5.69 2.22 44.18
N LYS A 515 4.75 2.89 43.51
CA LYS A 515 3.40 3.09 44.05
C LYS A 515 2.46 2.07 43.41
N LYS A 516 1.53 1.56 44.24
CA LYS A 516 0.72 0.37 44.00
C LYS A 516 0.10 0.34 42.60
N ALA A 517 0.37 -0.74 41.88
CA ALA A 517 -0.34 -1.11 40.67
C ALA A 517 -1.82 -1.38 41.01
N HIS A 518 -2.71 -0.68 40.33
CA HIS A 518 -4.12 -1.05 40.20
C HIS A 518 -4.33 -1.65 38.80
N GLU A 519 -5.24 -2.62 38.67
CA GLU A 519 -5.74 -3.04 37.36
C GLU A 519 -6.45 -1.85 36.68
N SER A 520 -6.29 -1.75 35.36
CA SER A 520 -6.55 -0.58 34.50
C SER A 520 -7.95 -0.59 33.89
N CYS A 521 -8.33 0.52 33.22
CA CYS A 521 -9.55 0.66 32.44
C CYS A 521 -9.58 -0.37 31.32
N SER A 522 -10.26 -1.45 31.65
CA SER A 522 -10.69 -2.61 30.88
C SER A 522 -10.55 -2.75 29.35
N LYS A 523 -10.30 -1.77 28.46
CA LYS A 523 -10.42 -2.00 26.99
C LYS A 523 -9.61 -1.14 26.00
N VAL A 524 -8.81 -0.13 26.39
CA VAL A 524 -7.93 0.55 25.39
C VAL A 524 -6.82 -0.42 25.00
N THR A 525 -6.77 -0.81 23.73
CA THR A 525 -5.89 -1.88 23.26
C THR A 525 -4.55 -1.35 22.75
N HIS A 526 -4.57 -0.29 21.93
CA HIS A 526 -3.39 0.35 21.36
C HIS A 526 -3.71 1.73 20.76
N THR A 527 -2.67 2.55 20.56
CA THR A 527 -2.71 3.67 19.63
C THR A 527 -2.79 3.10 18.22
N THR A 528 -3.91 3.36 17.57
CA THR A 528 -4.14 2.90 16.20
C THR A 528 -3.89 4.02 15.20
N GLN A 529 -4.14 5.29 15.55
CA GLN A 529 -3.89 6.38 14.60
C GLN A 529 -3.35 7.66 15.24
N VAL A 530 -2.58 8.41 14.45
CA VAL A 530 -2.13 9.76 14.77
C VAL A 530 -2.38 10.68 13.58
N ALA A 531 -3.02 11.80 13.84
CA ALA A 531 -3.50 12.67 12.79
C ALA A 531 -2.73 13.99 12.68
N PHE A 532 -2.54 14.41 11.43
CA PHE A 532 -1.91 15.66 11.04
C PHE A 532 -2.86 16.46 10.16
N GLN A 533 -3.01 17.75 10.46
CA GLN A 533 -3.57 18.71 9.53
C GLN A 533 -2.45 19.30 8.67
N VAL A 534 -2.48 19.05 7.36
CA VAL A 534 -1.35 19.34 6.46
C VAL A 534 -1.53 20.62 5.63
N LYS A 535 -0.44 21.38 5.42
CA LYS A 535 -0.38 22.60 4.56
C LYS A 535 -0.32 22.22 3.09
N ASP A 536 0.61 21.34 2.77
CA ASP A 536 0.81 20.79 1.43
C ASP A 536 0.68 19.27 1.49
N PRO A 537 -0.53 18.75 1.25
CA PRO A 537 -0.75 17.31 1.32
C PRO A 537 0.08 16.50 0.33
N VAL A 538 0.41 17.07 -0.83
CA VAL A 538 1.22 16.37 -1.84
C VAL A 538 2.65 16.21 -1.34
N ASN A 539 3.21 17.28 -0.78
CA ASN A 539 4.56 17.23 -0.24
C ASN A 539 4.65 16.32 1.01
N MET A 540 3.67 16.43 1.92
CA MET A 540 3.57 15.55 3.09
C MET A 540 3.44 14.07 2.70
N LEU A 541 2.55 13.75 1.75
CA LEU A 541 2.40 12.39 1.26
C LEU A 541 3.68 11.86 0.61
N ASN A 542 4.34 12.68 -0.22
CA ASN A 542 5.63 12.32 -0.81
C ASN A 542 6.70 12.06 0.26
N PHE A 543 6.73 12.85 1.33
CA PHE A 543 7.67 12.66 2.43
C PHE A 543 7.46 11.31 3.13
N TYR A 544 6.25 11.01 3.58
CA TYR A 544 5.98 9.74 4.28
C TYR A 544 6.10 8.52 3.35
N VAL A 545 5.54 8.59 2.13
CA VAL A 545 5.52 7.45 1.20
C VAL A 545 6.86 7.27 0.49
N LYS A 546 7.43 8.32 -0.10
CA LYS A 546 8.68 8.22 -0.88
C LYS A 546 9.93 8.43 -0.02
N GLY A 547 9.86 9.30 0.99
CA GLY A 547 10.96 9.61 1.89
C GLY A 547 11.16 8.55 2.97
N LEU A 548 10.09 8.17 3.68
CA LEU A 548 10.15 7.12 4.72
C LEU A 548 9.82 5.71 4.22
N GLY A 549 9.35 5.59 2.97
CA GLY A 549 9.01 4.29 2.37
C GLY A 549 7.70 3.68 2.90
N LEU A 550 6.81 4.49 3.47
CA LEU A 550 5.54 4.02 4.03
C LEU A 550 4.50 3.71 2.95
N ASN A 551 3.54 2.85 3.28
CA ASN A 551 2.45 2.50 2.37
C ASN A 551 1.30 3.47 2.55
N LYS A 552 0.82 4.07 1.45
CA LYS A 552 -0.49 4.72 1.46
C LYS A 552 -1.56 3.62 1.44
N ALA A 553 -2.25 3.43 2.56
CA ALA A 553 -3.28 2.40 2.71
C ALA A 553 -4.53 2.76 1.90
N LEU A 554 -5.09 3.94 2.14
CA LEU A 554 -6.28 4.40 1.45
C LEU A 554 -6.37 5.94 1.40
N SER A 555 -7.31 6.43 0.61
CA SER A 555 -7.64 7.85 0.48
C SER A 555 -9.14 8.01 0.51
N LEU A 556 -9.65 8.81 1.45
CA LEU A 556 -11.04 9.26 1.44
C LEU A 556 -11.12 10.60 0.74
N THR A 557 -12.11 10.74 -0.13
CA THR A 557 -12.42 11.98 -0.83
C THR A 557 -13.48 12.78 -0.08
N PHE A 558 -13.60 14.06 -0.40
CA PHE A 558 -14.73 14.86 0.07
C PHE A 558 -16.08 14.33 -0.43
N ASN A 559 -16.10 13.53 -1.50
CA ASN A 559 -17.31 12.84 -1.92
C ASN A 559 -17.73 11.77 -0.90
N ASP A 560 -16.76 11.03 -0.33
CA ASP A 560 -17.04 10.01 0.67
C ASP A 560 -17.61 10.65 1.94
N LEU A 561 -17.01 11.76 2.39
CA LEU A 561 -17.57 12.59 3.47
C LEU A 561 -18.96 13.12 3.13
N TYR A 562 -19.18 13.62 1.92
CA TYR A 562 -20.48 14.13 1.50
C TYR A 562 -21.56 13.04 1.55
N LEU A 563 -21.23 11.83 1.09
CA LEU A 563 -22.15 10.70 1.11
C LEU A 563 -22.46 10.23 2.53
N ASP A 564 -21.46 10.23 3.43
CA ASP A 564 -21.66 9.97 4.85
C ASP A 564 -22.60 11.01 5.48
N LEU A 565 -22.34 12.31 5.28
CA LEU A 565 -23.21 13.38 5.75
C LEU A 565 -24.63 13.28 5.18
N GLU A 566 -24.77 12.90 3.90
CA GLU A 566 -26.08 12.68 3.28
C GLU A 566 -26.84 11.52 3.95
N ASN A 567 -26.15 10.45 4.32
CA ASN A 567 -26.74 9.32 5.04
C ASN A 567 -27.14 9.72 6.46
N LYS A 568 -26.27 10.44 7.19
CA LYS A 568 -26.59 11.02 8.50
C LYS A 568 -27.80 11.95 8.43
N LEU A 569 -27.89 12.78 7.39
CA LEU A 569 -29.03 13.66 7.16
C LEU A 569 -30.32 12.86 6.92
N LYS A 570 -30.28 11.80 6.11
CA LYS A 570 -31.45 10.93 5.88
C LYS A 570 -31.91 10.25 7.17
N GLN A 571 -30.98 9.74 7.97
CA GLN A 571 -31.27 9.09 9.25
C GLN A 571 -31.90 10.07 10.25
N ALA A 572 -31.28 11.24 10.44
CA ALA A 572 -31.81 12.26 11.34
C ALA A 572 -33.21 12.75 10.93
N ASN A 573 -33.50 12.87 9.62
CA ASN A 573 -34.86 13.19 9.15
C ASN A 573 -35.87 12.06 9.43
N LEU A 574 -35.44 10.79 9.33
CA LEU A 574 -36.28 9.64 9.65
C LEU A 574 -36.58 9.56 11.15
N ASP A 575 -35.59 9.82 12.00
CA ASP A 575 -35.75 9.87 13.45
C ASP A 575 -36.67 11.01 13.86
N ALA A 576 -36.48 12.21 13.30
CA ALA A 576 -37.40 13.34 13.47
C ALA A 576 -38.85 13.00 13.08
N TYR A 577 -39.04 12.27 11.97
CA TYR A 577 -40.35 11.83 11.52
C TYR A 577 -40.96 10.79 12.46
N ASN A 578 -40.17 9.82 12.94
CA ASN A 578 -40.61 8.79 13.86
C ASN A 578 -40.96 9.35 15.24
N GLU A 579 -40.17 10.29 15.76
CA GLU A 579 -40.47 11.04 16.99
C GLU A 579 -41.77 11.83 16.84
N ALA A 580 -41.92 12.58 15.74
CA ALA A 580 -43.14 13.32 15.45
C ALA A 580 -44.39 12.42 15.33
N LYS A 581 -44.20 11.14 14.97
CA LYS A 581 -45.25 10.12 14.87
C LYS A 581 -45.58 9.47 16.23
N LEU A 582 -44.59 9.26 17.12
CA LEU A 582 -44.82 8.82 18.50
C LEU A 582 -45.52 9.91 19.34
N ASP A 583 -45.25 11.17 19.05
CA ASP A 583 -45.74 12.36 19.77
C ASP A 583 -47.18 12.78 19.39
N ALA A 584 -47.87 11.99 18.56
CA ALA A 584 -49.28 12.21 18.21
C ALA A 584 -50.28 11.91 19.36
N THR A 585 -49.80 11.50 20.54
CA THR A 585 -50.67 11.13 21.68
C THR A 585 -50.52 12.03 22.92
N ASN A 586 -49.49 12.89 23.05
CA ASN A 586 -49.41 13.81 24.21
C ASN A 586 -48.64 15.09 23.89
N TYR A 587 -49.36 16.22 23.84
CA TYR A 587 -48.78 17.53 23.55
C TYR A 587 -48.62 18.37 24.83
N VAL A 588 -47.46 19.05 24.91
CA VAL A 588 -47.07 20.19 25.77
C VAL A 588 -46.55 19.89 27.19
N LYS A 589 -45.21 19.81 27.33
CA LYS A 589 -44.45 20.71 28.23
C LYS A 589 -42.90 20.71 28.09
N GLU A 590 -42.28 19.78 27.35
CA GLU A 590 -40.81 19.76 27.17
C GLU A 590 -40.30 20.34 25.83
N LYS A 591 -41.19 20.90 24.99
CA LYS A 591 -40.88 21.19 23.58
C LYS A 591 -40.33 22.59 23.28
N ILE A 592 -39.69 23.25 24.25
CA ILE A 592 -38.96 24.51 24.01
C ILE A 592 -37.44 24.31 24.07
N GLU A 593 -36.94 23.24 24.70
CA GLU A 593 -35.50 22.94 24.77
C GLU A 593 -35.08 21.85 23.76
N ASN A 594 -35.82 20.74 23.61
CA ASN A 594 -35.41 19.64 22.72
C ASN A 594 -35.73 19.84 21.22
N GLY A 595 -36.77 20.61 20.88
CA GLY A 595 -37.10 20.95 19.47
C GLY A 595 -36.05 21.85 18.79
N ASN A 596 -35.19 22.48 19.59
CA ASN A 596 -34.08 23.32 19.14
C ASN A 596 -32.83 22.50 18.78
N VAL A 597 -32.62 21.33 19.38
CA VAL A 597 -31.39 20.53 19.21
C VAL A 597 -31.39 19.77 17.87
N LEU A 598 -32.48 19.06 17.56
CA LEU A 598 -32.59 18.28 16.32
C LEU A 598 -32.61 19.17 15.07
N SER A 599 -33.25 20.34 15.16
CA SER A 599 -33.27 21.34 14.08
C SER A 599 -31.89 21.97 13.85
N GLN A 600 -31.15 22.28 14.91
CA GLN A 600 -29.78 22.76 14.83
C GLN A 600 -28.82 21.73 14.22
N GLN A 601 -28.96 20.44 14.59
CA GLN A 601 -28.16 19.35 14.03
C GLN A 601 -28.40 19.17 12.52
N LEU A 602 -29.67 19.22 12.08
CA LEU A 602 -30.01 19.15 10.65
C LEU A 602 -29.50 20.36 9.87
N GLU A 603 -29.57 21.57 10.43
CA GLU A 603 -29.00 22.77 9.81
C GLU A 603 -27.48 22.72 9.72
N GLN A 604 -26.81 22.17 10.73
CA GLN A 604 -25.37 21.98 10.74
C GLN A 604 -24.93 21.01 9.63
N ILE A 605 -25.53 19.82 9.54
CA ILE A 605 -25.18 18.83 8.50
C ILE A 605 -25.36 19.44 7.10
N ARG A 606 -26.47 20.16 6.86
CA ARG A 606 -26.71 20.84 5.58
C ARG A 606 -25.68 21.92 5.27
N ALA A 607 -25.23 22.66 6.29
CA ALA A 607 -24.20 23.67 6.13
C ALA A 607 -22.84 23.05 5.77
N GLU A 608 -22.49 21.95 6.42
CA GLU A 608 -21.25 21.19 6.15
C GLU A 608 -21.25 20.59 4.75
N MET A 609 -22.34 19.92 4.34
CA MET A 609 -22.49 19.38 2.98
C MET A 609 -22.32 20.48 1.91
N LYS A 610 -22.92 21.65 2.13
CA LYS A 610 -22.80 22.80 1.22
C LYS A 610 -21.37 23.35 1.16
N ALA A 611 -20.63 23.29 2.26
CA ALA A 611 -19.25 23.78 2.33
C ALA A 611 -18.28 22.92 1.50
N ILE A 612 -18.55 21.61 1.41
CA ILE A 612 -17.67 20.64 0.73
C ILE A 612 -18.16 20.22 -0.67
N GLU A 613 -19.36 20.64 -1.08
CA GLU A 613 -20.00 20.24 -2.34
C GLU A 613 -19.10 20.44 -3.58
N ARG A 614 -18.31 21.52 -3.61
CA ARG A 614 -17.40 21.83 -4.72
C ARG A 614 -16.06 21.11 -4.66
N LEU A 615 -15.81 20.38 -3.57
CA LEU A 615 -14.54 19.70 -3.30
C LEU A 615 -14.63 18.19 -3.49
N ARG A 616 -15.80 17.64 -3.86
CA ARG A 616 -16.10 16.20 -3.89
C ARG A 616 -15.02 15.34 -4.59
N ASP A 617 -14.42 15.84 -5.66
CA ASP A 617 -13.39 15.10 -6.42
C ASP A 617 -11.96 15.21 -5.83
N ARG A 618 -11.80 15.86 -4.67
CA ARG A 618 -10.50 16.03 -3.99
C ARG A 618 -10.38 15.06 -2.81
N ALA A 619 -9.16 14.65 -2.53
CA ALA A 619 -8.82 13.91 -1.31
C ALA A 619 -9.09 14.79 -0.07
N TRP A 620 -9.70 14.19 0.94
CA TRP A 620 -10.00 14.75 2.26
C TRP A 620 -9.04 14.20 3.32
N ILE A 621 -8.86 12.88 3.35
CA ILE A 621 -7.96 12.17 4.28
C ILE A 621 -7.14 11.16 3.50
N ASP A 622 -5.82 11.17 3.72
CA ASP A 622 -4.94 10.08 3.31
C ASP A 622 -4.48 9.28 4.52
N PHE A 623 -4.65 7.96 4.48
CA PHE A 623 -4.18 7.05 5.51
C PHE A 623 -2.85 6.44 5.07
N ILE A 624 -1.83 6.58 5.91
CA ILE A 624 -0.51 6.02 5.68
C ILE A 624 -0.26 4.95 6.73
N GLU A 625 -0.09 3.72 6.30
CA GLU A 625 0.18 2.59 7.19
C GLU A 625 1.61 2.68 7.73
N ILE A 626 1.73 2.86 9.04
CA ILE A 626 3.00 2.94 9.77
C ILE A 626 3.51 1.53 10.05
N ALA A 627 2.65 0.74 10.68
CA ALA A 627 2.83 -0.64 11.11
C ALA A 627 1.47 -1.37 10.99
N PRO A 628 1.40 -2.71 11.09
CA PRO A 628 0.13 -3.42 11.02
C PRO A 628 -0.89 -2.82 11.98
N HIS A 629 -2.07 -2.44 11.45
CA HIS A 629 -3.17 -1.87 12.22
C HIS A 629 -2.91 -0.45 12.80
N GLN A 630 -1.89 0.24 12.30
CA GLN A 630 -1.47 1.55 12.81
C GLN A 630 -1.23 2.54 11.67
N TYR A 631 -1.89 3.69 11.74
CA TYR A 631 -1.97 4.63 10.62
C TYR A 631 -1.62 6.07 11.02
N LEU A 632 -1.06 6.79 10.06
CA LEU A 632 -1.02 8.24 10.05
C LEU A 632 -2.23 8.74 9.25
N GLU A 633 -2.95 9.70 9.79
CA GLU A 633 -3.98 10.40 9.03
C GLU A 633 -3.46 11.77 8.56
N LEU A 634 -3.49 12.02 7.26
CA LEU A 634 -3.20 13.33 6.70
C LEU A 634 -4.52 14.00 6.28
N PHE A 635 -4.98 14.97 7.07
CA PHE A 635 -6.16 15.76 6.77
C PHE A 635 -5.81 16.91 5.83
N HIS A 636 -6.45 16.94 4.67
CA HIS A 636 -6.24 17.97 3.67
C HIS A 636 -7.09 19.19 4.00
N SER A 637 -6.46 20.35 4.25
CA SER A 637 -7.18 21.61 4.46
C SER A 637 -7.35 22.36 3.13
N PRO A 638 -8.57 22.62 2.66
CA PRO A 638 -8.77 23.47 1.49
C PRO A 638 -8.72 24.94 1.93
N ASN A 639 -7.71 25.69 1.46
CA ASN A 639 -7.56 27.14 1.67
C ASN A 639 -8.83 27.99 1.37
N GLU A 640 -9.76 27.46 0.57
CA GLU A 640 -10.96 28.13 0.07
C GLU A 640 -12.19 28.03 1.01
N VAL A 641 -12.16 27.18 2.05
CA VAL A 641 -13.31 26.98 2.95
C VAL A 641 -13.23 27.96 4.13
N LYS A 642 -14.19 28.90 4.20
CA LYS A 642 -14.25 29.98 5.22
C LYS A 642 -14.85 29.56 6.57
N LYS A 643 -15.65 28.49 6.59
CA LYS A 643 -16.17 27.80 7.77
C LYS A 643 -16.20 26.33 7.40
N ALA A 644 -15.21 25.58 7.85
CA ALA A 644 -15.19 24.16 7.60
C ALA A 644 -15.94 23.44 8.74
N PRO A 645 -16.36 22.17 8.56
CA PRO A 645 -16.81 21.31 9.66
C PRO A 645 -15.80 21.33 10.82
N LYS A 646 -16.20 20.93 12.04
CA LYS A 646 -15.30 20.91 13.20
C LYS A 646 -13.95 20.19 12.92
N ASP A 647 -13.94 19.25 11.97
CA ASP A 647 -12.78 18.41 11.63
C ASP A 647 -11.85 18.97 10.53
N ILE A 648 -12.10 20.18 10.02
CA ILE A 648 -11.25 20.80 8.98
C ILE A 648 -10.74 22.14 9.53
N GLU A 649 -9.80 22.05 10.45
CA GLU A 649 -9.22 23.22 11.10
C GLU A 649 -8.18 23.91 10.21
N ARG A 650 -7.91 25.21 10.45
CA ARG A 650 -6.89 25.99 9.73
C ARG A 650 -5.52 26.01 10.42
N CYS A 651 -5.39 25.27 11.52
CA CYS A 651 -4.14 25.13 12.26
C CYS A 651 -3.42 23.88 11.77
N TYR A 652 -2.17 24.02 11.37
CA TYR A 652 -1.40 22.95 10.74
C TYR A 652 -0.48 22.25 11.76
N GLY A 653 -0.25 20.95 11.57
CA GLY A 653 0.52 20.08 12.46
C GLY A 653 -0.33 18.99 13.13
N TYR A 654 0.15 18.46 14.25
CA TYR A 654 -0.58 17.45 15.04
C TYR A 654 -2.02 17.89 15.35
N ASN A 655 -2.98 17.03 15.04
CA ASN A 655 -4.39 17.29 15.20
C ASN A 655 -4.99 16.55 16.39
N HIS A 656 -4.83 15.23 16.43
CA HIS A 656 -5.37 14.37 17.48
C HIS A 656 -4.67 13.01 17.56
N LEU A 657 -4.90 12.32 18.67
CA LEU A 657 -4.52 10.94 18.93
C LEU A 657 -5.77 10.05 18.89
N CYS A 658 -5.70 8.92 18.19
CA CYS A 658 -6.77 7.95 18.11
C CYS A 658 -6.42 6.65 18.86
N LEU A 659 -7.30 6.25 19.79
CA LEU A 659 -7.13 5.11 20.67
C LEU A 659 -8.19 4.04 20.33
N GLU A 660 -7.74 2.82 20.07
CA GLU A 660 -8.66 1.72 19.83
C GLU A 660 -9.19 1.13 21.14
N VAL A 661 -10.49 0.82 21.15
CA VAL A 661 -11.17 0.11 22.23
C VAL A 661 -11.91 -1.13 21.72
N ASP A 662 -11.91 -2.18 22.52
CA ASP A 662 -12.65 -3.42 22.22
C ASP A 662 -14.17 -3.20 22.15
N ASP A 663 -14.70 -2.18 22.82
CA ASP A 663 -16.13 -1.92 22.96
C ASP A 663 -16.39 -0.42 23.14
N ILE A 664 -16.78 0.21 22.04
CA ILE A 664 -17.00 1.66 21.97
C ILE A 664 -18.12 2.13 22.90
N GLU A 665 -19.17 1.32 23.10
CA GLU A 665 -20.32 1.63 23.96
C GLU A 665 -19.94 1.60 25.43
N ALA A 666 -19.11 0.62 25.83
CA ALA A 666 -18.57 0.55 27.18
C ALA A 666 -17.63 1.74 27.46
N ALA A 667 -16.75 2.08 26.52
CA ALA A 667 -15.84 3.22 26.65
C ALA A 667 -16.62 4.54 26.81
N TYR A 668 -17.63 4.77 25.96
CA TYR A 668 -18.46 5.98 26.02
C TYR A 668 -19.15 6.15 27.39
N LYS A 669 -19.72 5.06 27.93
CA LYS A 669 -20.37 5.07 29.25
C LYS A 669 -19.36 5.31 30.38
N ALA A 670 -18.16 4.76 30.29
CA ALA A 670 -17.11 4.93 31.28
C ALA A 670 -16.66 6.40 31.37
N VAL A 671 -16.48 7.06 30.23
CA VAL A 671 -16.14 8.50 30.16
C VAL A 671 -17.20 9.35 30.85
N ILE A 672 -18.48 9.11 30.56
CA ILE A 672 -19.61 9.82 31.20
C ILE A 672 -19.66 9.55 32.70
N TYR A 673 -19.47 8.30 33.11
CA TYR A 673 -19.44 7.91 34.51
C TYR A 673 -18.35 8.65 35.29
N ASN A 674 -17.19 8.87 34.66
CA ASN A 674 -16.07 9.65 35.21
C ASN A 674 -16.27 11.18 35.12
N GLY A 675 -17.47 11.63 34.74
CA GLY A 675 -17.86 13.04 34.77
C GLY A 675 -17.37 13.86 33.57
N ILE A 676 -16.83 13.21 32.54
CA ILE A 676 -16.45 13.87 31.28
C ILE A 676 -17.64 13.78 30.32
N LYS A 677 -18.01 14.91 29.72
CA LYS A 677 -19.01 14.95 28.65
C LYS A 677 -18.29 14.75 27.31
N PRO A 678 -18.58 13.69 26.55
CA PRO A 678 -18.04 13.52 25.21
C PRO A 678 -18.40 14.69 24.29
N ASP A 679 -17.50 15.03 23.37
CA ASP A 679 -17.71 16.11 22.39
C ASP A 679 -18.73 15.73 21.31
N THR A 680 -18.84 14.43 21.04
CA THR A 680 -19.78 13.83 20.09
C THR A 680 -20.44 12.61 20.70
N GLU A 681 -21.61 12.26 20.17
CA GLU A 681 -22.18 10.92 20.33
C GLU A 681 -21.33 9.88 19.57
N ILE A 682 -21.58 8.59 19.83
CA ILE A 682 -21.00 7.50 19.04
C ILE A 682 -21.55 7.58 17.61
N THR A 683 -20.66 7.60 16.63
CA THR A 683 -21.04 7.59 15.21
C THR A 683 -20.25 6.55 14.44
N LEU A 684 -20.82 6.05 13.35
CA LEU A 684 -20.08 5.28 12.36
C LEU A 684 -19.45 6.27 11.38
N GLY A 685 -18.13 6.29 11.28
CA GLY A 685 -17.40 7.16 10.37
C GLY A 685 -17.43 6.66 8.92
N ALA A 686 -16.99 7.51 8.00
CA ALA A 686 -16.98 7.22 6.56
C ALA A 686 -16.06 6.04 6.23
N GLU A 687 -15.00 5.87 7.01
CA GLU A 687 -14.04 4.77 7.01
C GLU A 687 -14.60 3.45 7.53
N GLY A 688 -15.79 3.46 8.14
CA GLY A 688 -16.47 2.25 8.62
C GLY A 688 -16.08 1.80 10.02
N ALA A 689 -15.52 2.69 10.85
CA ALA A 689 -15.27 2.44 12.27
C ALA A 689 -16.27 3.20 13.16
N TYR A 690 -16.60 2.63 14.31
CA TYR A 690 -17.36 3.37 15.33
C TYR A 690 -16.41 4.28 16.09
N GLN A 691 -16.79 5.54 16.30
CA GLN A 691 -15.93 6.54 16.93
C GLN A 691 -16.72 7.56 17.77
N PHE A 692 -16.05 8.15 18.77
CA PHE A 692 -16.47 9.38 19.43
C PHE A 692 -15.27 10.21 19.91
N TRP A 693 -15.51 11.51 20.12
CA TRP A 693 -14.46 12.49 20.39
C TRP A 693 -14.47 12.99 21.84
N LEU A 694 -13.27 13.26 22.35
CA LEU A 694 -12.99 13.90 23.63
C LEU A 694 -12.02 15.06 23.46
N THR A 695 -12.10 15.98 24.40
CA THR A 695 -11.15 17.08 24.57
C THR A 695 -10.59 16.97 25.98
N ASP A 696 -9.27 16.85 26.09
CA ASP A 696 -8.59 16.82 27.38
C ASP A 696 -8.60 18.21 28.06
N PRO A 697 -8.20 18.32 29.34
CA PRO A 697 -8.25 19.59 30.07
C PRO A 697 -7.45 20.74 29.45
N ASP A 698 -6.42 20.43 28.65
CA ASP A 698 -5.63 21.44 27.95
C ASP A 698 -6.21 21.81 26.59
N GLY A 699 -7.26 21.11 26.14
CA GLY A 699 -7.91 21.33 24.87
C GLY A 699 -7.48 20.36 23.78
N ASN A 700 -6.63 19.36 24.05
CA ASN A 700 -6.18 18.41 23.03
C ASN A 700 -7.29 17.43 22.67
N ARG A 701 -7.46 17.21 21.37
CA ARG A 701 -8.44 16.25 20.85
C ARG A 701 -7.92 14.83 21.02
N VAL A 702 -8.78 13.95 21.50
CA VAL A 702 -8.57 12.50 21.59
C VAL A 702 -9.78 11.81 20.96
N GLU A 703 -9.53 10.90 20.03
CA GLU A 703 -10.56 10.06 19.43
C GLU A 703 -10.49 8.66 20.05
N LEU A 704 -11.65 8.10 20.38
CA LEU A 704 -11.77 6.68 20.71
C LEU A 704 -12.50 5.98 19.58
N MET A 705 -11.96 4.85 19.12
CA MET A 705 -12.51 4.12 17.98
C MET A 705 -12.60 2.61 18.21
N SER A 706 -13.47 1.96 17.45
CA SER A 706 -13.57 0.50 17.37
C SER A 706 -13.85 0.09 15.92
N TYR A 707 -12.97 -0.72 15.34
CA TYR A 707 -13.09 -1.15 13.95
C TYR A 707 -14.25 -2.14 13.76
N THR A 708 -14.93 -2.02 12.63
CA THR A 708 -15.86 -3.05 12.16
C THR A 708 -15.18 -3.97 11.15
N GLU A 709 -15.79 -5.11 10.82
CA GLU A 709 -15.32 -5.99 9.73
C GLU A 709 -15.25 -5.29 8.35
N LYS A 710 -15.87 -4.11 8.22
CA LYS A 710 -15.90 -3.31 6.99
C LYS A 710 -15.02 -2.07 7.06
N ALA A 711 -14.30 -1.89 8.17
CA ALA A 711 -13.39 -0.76 8.29
C ALA A 711 -12.37 -0.80 7.16
N MET A 712 -12.25 0.30 6.42
CA MET A 712 -11.40 0.34 5.23
C MET A 712 -9.92 0.20 5.57
N GLN A 713 -9.54 0.54 6.80
CA GLN A 713 -8.19 0.33 7.31
C GLN A 713 -7.81 -1.16 7.36
N LEU A 714 -8.78 -2.06 7.53
CA LEU A 714 -8.57 -3.52 7.64
C LEU A 714 -8.64 -4.28 6.31
N LEU A 715 -9.04 -3.62 5.22
CA LEU A 715 -9.27 -4.20 3.90
C LEU A 715 -8.03 -4.06 3.01
#